data_AF-A0A7X5QXU1-F1
#
_entry.id   AF-A0A7X5QXU1-F1
#
_cell.length_a   1.000
_cell.length_b   1.000
_cell.length_c   1.000
_cell.angle_alpha   90.00
_cell.angle_beta   90.00
_cell.angle_gamma   90.00
#
_symmetry.space_group_name_H-M   'P 1'
#
loop_
_entity.id
_entity.type
_entity.pdbx_description
1 polymer ?
#
loop_
_entity_poly.entity_id
_entity_poly.type
_entity_poly.pdbx_seq_one_letter_code
_entity_poly.pdbx_strand_id
1 'polypeptide(L)'
;MVTKRWGHGTLTMALAAAFVTQAHARATNLVVERGMAEQLDPGDVVHATAPGTMAARVDPRATLDAEDASFVNEGVGTRTSRAYGVFVSDGGGLSLVGGRVAVSGSWGIGIQAQRKALLDLGGTRVAASGHAGIGIVVQREGEGAFRDLRVESTGTHGVGLLVTGHSRVVATDSRILASGSGATALALDGGEVRLRDTVLQAGPGYAIATRFQNDGAARVHLEGGAVQGRIESGGPGLSIHAVAGHIDGDAVRAGKGELDLHIARGAWRGRGSRLRSLSLSDAAWTLTGDSDVRQVRLDPGGRIVFDRLQPGFRTLRVGTWQADVAAGGVVLGTRLDAGGTLRRQATDRLLVHGDAVGRTALHVVHTGGTGASTAGRDGVNGPGDGISVVQVGGAASAESFHLAGDYVAVGPWQYRLYAYEPGRSDPAQRLVDGQGADYWDFRLQSMRTAGAASRAALAPQVPAYLVLAHALFGYGRSAMGALRPGDVGPSREPALRVRAFGGDAMYRSRLAATSYGVDYRRRDRGLQIAADMLVHAIGETTVRTGIALSSGSSRILPRAAEGRSDARAEARALAWHAVLTTESGWALASAYGFSRYRIAAHTPVRGEVLPNLRASANEAMASVGFHWRPSARLLVEPGASVLWQRLRFGKARDTDGIELAAGSPRRATVRAGARASLLLQPQGRTIRTWSPYLDLRYGLARDTGASLLAAGERLPTGRGGRTIDAAAGATFELDARWTASIDTSARLARGHGGESGRAVRIGATWHF
;
A
#
# COMPACT_ATOMS: atom_id res chain seq x y z
N MET A 1 34.93 -43.54 -26.93
CA MET A 1 36.00 -44.47 -27.38
C MET A 1 37.02 -43.63 -28.13
N VAL A 2 38.23 -43.37 -27.58
CA VAL A 2 39.39 -44.30 -27.61
C VAL A 2 39.76 -44.52 -29.09
N THR A 3 40.89 -44.11 -29.67
CA THR A 3 42.27 -43.84 -29.22
C THR A 3 43.03 -43.31 -30.45
N LYS A 4 43.94 -42.32 -30.36
CA LYS A 4 45.41 -42.48 -30.16
C LYS A 4 46.07 -43.46 -31.17
N ARG A 5 47.25 -43.26 -31.78
CA ARG A 5 48.40 -42.31 -31.65
C ARG A 5 49.53 -42.93 -32.51
N TRP A 6 50.36 -42.19 -33.25
CA TRP A 6 51.80 -41.91 -33.03
C TRP A 6 52.41 -41.86 -34.45
N GLY A 7 53.19 -40.85 -34.86
CA GLY A 7 54.57 -40.54 -34.43
C GLY A 7 55.50 -40.91 -35.60
N HIS A 8 56.62 -40.28 -35.94
CA HIS A 8 57.45 -39.22 -35.36
C HIS A 8 58.47 -38.78 -36.42
N GLY A 9 59.11 -37.62 -36.21
CA GLY A 9 60.47 -37.30 -36.68
C GLY A 9 60.58 -36.03 -37.51
N THR A 10 60.74 -34.83 -36.92
CA THR A 10 62.03 -34.12 -36.66
C THR A 10 62.66 -33.55 -37.95
N LEU A 11 63.10 -32.29 -38.09
CA LEU A 11 63.75 -31.38 -37.14
C LEU A 11 63.80 -29.93 -37.73
N THR A 12 63.37 -28.95 -36.91
CA THR A 12 63.82 -27.55 -36.60
C THR A 12 64.71 -26.69 -37.53
N MET A 13 64.27 -25.43 -37.78
CA MET A 13 64.84 -24.11 -37.33
C MET A 13 64.15 -22.96 -38.10
N ALA A 14 63.24 -22.17 -37.52
CA ALA A 14 63.41 -21.00 -36.63
C ALA A 14 63.74 -19.67 -37.35
N LEU A 15 62.72 -18.84 -37.59
CA LEU A 15 62.80 -17.38 -37.53
C LEU A 15 61.39 -16.79 -37.34
N ALA A 16 61.04 -16.49 -36.08
CA ALA A 16 59.86 -15.73 -35.71
C ALA A 16 60.37 -14.44 -35.04
N ALA A 17 60.32 -13.33 -35.77
CA ALA A 17 60.52 -12.01 -35.21
C ALA A 17 59.21 -11.57 -34.55
N ALA A 18 59.18 -11.66 -33.21
CA ALA A 18 58.13 -11.08 -32.40
C ALA A 18 58.36 -9.57 -32.27
N PHE A 19 57.38 -8.76 -32.68
CA PHE A 19 57.27 -7.37 -32.21
C PHE A 19 56.79 -7.41 -30.75
N VAL A 20 57.74 -7.57 -29.83
CA VAL A 20 57.59 -7.17 -28.44
C VAL A 20 57.98 -5.69 -28.40
N THR A 21 57.01 -4.79 -28.24
CA THR A 21 57.29 -3.42 -27.82
C THR A 21 57.90 -3.51 -26.42
N GLN A 22 59.22 -3.27 -26.34
CA GLN A 22 59.95 -3.20 -25.07
C GLN A 22 59.41 -2.02 -24.25
N ALA A 23 58.91 -2.29 -23.05
CA ALA A 23 58.71 -1.25 -22.04
C ALA A 23 60.08 -0.61 -21.74
N HIS A 24 60.21 0.69 -21.95
CA HIS A 24 61.41 1.42 -21.57
C HIS A 24 61.31 1.73 -20.08
N ALA A 25 62.10 1.05 -19.25
CA ALA A 25 62.22 1.40 -17.83
C ALA A 25 63.02 2.72 -17.74
N ARG A 26 62.32 3.86 -17.65
CA ARG A 26 62.94 5.19 -17.60
C ARG A 26 63.04 5.65 -16.15
N ALA A 27 64.26 5.66 -15.63
CA ALA A 27 64.73 6.31 -14.39
C ALA A 27 64.03 5.98 -13.05
N THR A 28 64.83 5.84 -12.00
CA THR A 28 64.36 5.93 -10.61
C THR A 28 64.32 7.38 -10.16
N ASN A 29 63.22 7.85 -9.56
CA ASN A 29 63.04 9.22 -9.07
C ASN A 29 63.11 10.32 -10.16
N LEU A 30 62.17 10.32 -11.10
CA LEU A 30 62.04 11.36 -12.13
C LEU A 30 61.85 12.75 -11.49
N VAL A 31 62.63 13.74 -11.95
CA VAL A 31 62.47 15.14 -11.55
C VAL A 31 62.26 15.99 -12.79
N VAL A 32 61.10 16.63 -12.91
CA VAL A 32 60.84 17.65 -13.94
C VAL A 32 61.17 19.00 -13.34
N GLU A 33 62.27 19.61 -13.81
CA GLU A 33 62.82 20.84 -13.24
C GLU A 33 61.91 22.05 -13.48
N ARG A 34 62.08 23.08 -12.64
CA ARG A 34 61.31 24.32 -12.66
C ARG A 34 61.20 24.91 -14.08
N GLY A 35 59.96 25.13 -14.52
CA GLY A 35 59.66 25.76 -15.80
C GLY A 35 59.89 24.88 -17.03
N MET A 36 60.25 23.61 -16.86
CA MET A 36 60.39 22.64 -17.94
C MET A 36 59.08 21.90 -18.19
N ALA A 37 58.97 21.31 -19.37
CA ALA A 37 57.94 20.34 -19.73
C ALA A 37 58.62 19.01 -20.04
N GLU A 38 58.13 17.91 -19.45
CA GLU A 38 58.58 16.55 -19.75
C GLU A 38 57.38 15.74 -20.25
N GLN A 39 57.60 14.92 -21.27
CA GLN A 39 56.62 13.98 -21.80
C GLN A 39 57.15 12.55 -21.63
N LEU A 40 56.31 11.65 -21.10
CA LEU A 40 56.60 10.21 -21.04
C LEU A 40 55.92 9.47 -22.18
N ASP A 41 56.60 8.43 -22.68
CA ASP A 41 56.08 7.59 -23.75
C ASP A 41 55.09 6.55 -23.19
N PRO A 42 54.11 6.11 -24.00
CA PRO A 42 53.21 5.01 -23.64
C PRO A 42 53.94 3.76 -23.16
N GLY A 43 53.59 3.31 -21.95
CA GLY A 43 54.19 2.13 -21.31
C GLY A 43 55.45 2.40 -20.48
N ASP A 44 55.92 3.66 -20.38
CA ASP A 44 57.02 4.03 -19.49
C ASP A 44 56.70 3.67 -18.03
N VAL A 45 57.70 3.18 -17.31
CA VAL A 45 57.58 2.84 -15.88
C VAL A 45 58.63 3.57 -15.06
N VAL A 46 58.18 4.44 -14.16
CA VAL A 46 59.01 5.18 -13.19
C VAL A 46 58.87 4.50 -11.83
N HIS A 47 59.99 4.07 -11.26
CA HIS A 47 60.00 3.23 -10.06
C HIS A 47 60.81 3.85 -8.91
N ALA A 48 60.30 3.74 -7.68
CA ALA A 48 61.00 4.13 -6.47
C ALA A 48 60.75 3.12 -5.33
N THR A 49 61.78 2.83 -4.52
CA THR A 49 61.68 1.80 -3.45
C THR A 49 62.22 2.25 -2.10
N ALA A 50 63.03 3.31 -2.06
CA ALA A 50 63.62 3.75 -0.80
C ALA A 50 62.61 4.52 0.07
N PRO A 51 62.69 4.45 1.41
CA PRO A 51 61.80 5.17 2.32
C PRO A 51 61.76 6.68 2.04
N GLY A 52 60.57 7.27 2.01
CA GLY A 52 60.39 8.72 1.82
C GLY A 52 60.74 9.26 0.43
N THR A 53 60.88 8.40 -0.59
CA THR A 53 61.18 8.83 -1.98
C THR A 53 59.93 9.23 -2.76
N MET A 54 60.13 9.78 -3.96
CA MET A 54 59.10 10.14 -4.91
C MET A 54 59.40 9.42 -6.22
N ALA A 55 58.45 8.70 -6.83
CA ALA A 55 58.70 8.14 -8.16
C ALA A 55 58.84 9.28 -9.19
N ALA A 56 57.97 10.29 -9.13
CA ALA A 56 58.13 11.53 -9.89
C ALA A 56 57.89 12.80 -9.03
N ARG A 57 58.71 13.82 -9.26
CA ARG A 57 58.58 15.18 -8.70
C ARG A 57 58.48 16.20 -9.82
N VAL A 58 57.41 16.99 -9.81
CA VAL A 58 57.17 18.11 -10.73
C VAL A 58 57.39 19.42 -9.97
N ASP A 59 58.46 20.12 -10.34
CA ASP A 59 58.88 21.35 -9.66
C ASP A 59 58.01 22.56 -10.05
N PRO A 60 58.16 23.72 -9.35
CA PRO A 60 57.31 24.87 -9.56
C PRO A 60 57.19 25.27 -11.05
N ARG A 61 55.97 25.50 -11.51
CA ARG A 61 55.65 25.90 -12.90
C ARG A 61 56.12 24.92 -13.99
N ALA A 62 56.48 23.69 -13.63
CA ALA A 62 56.82 22.64 -14.59
C ALA A 62 55.58 21.81 -14.98
N THR A 63 55.61 21.14 -16.13
CA THR A 63 54.53 20.25 -16.57
C THR A 63 55.04 18.84 -16.88
N LEU A 64 54.31 17.83 -16.43
CA LEU A 64 54.55 16.44 -16.79
C LEU A 64 53.33 15.90 -17.54
N ASP A 65 53.52 15.53 -18.79
CA ASP A 65 52.48 14.92 -19.62
C ASP A 65 52.82 13.44 -19.85
N ALA A 66 51.87 12.55 -19.55
CA ALA A 66 52.09 11.12 -19.66
C ALA A 66 50.84 10.40 -20.14
N GLU A 67 51.01 9.51 -21.11
CA GLU A 67 49.97 8.62 -21.64
C GLU A 67 50.38 7.18 -21.34
N ASP A 68 49.48 6.36 -20.80
CA ASP A 68 49.68 4.95 -20.45
C ASP A 68 50.95 4.65 -19.60
N ALA A 69 51.49 5.65 -18.90
CA ALA A 69 52.67 5.51 -18.06
C ALA A 69 52.33 4.99 -16.65
N SER A 70 53.30 4.32 -16.02
CA SER A 70 53.17 3.77 -14.67
C SER A 70 54.16 4.40 -13.69
N PHE A 71 53.65 4.92 -12.56
CA PHE A 71 54.44 5.43 -11.45
C PHE A 71 54.27 4.51 -10.25
N VAL A 72 55.34 3.83 -9.84
CA VAL A 72 55.30 2.85 -8.74
C VAL A 72 56.25 3.27 -7.63
N ASN A 73 55.75 3.36 -6.40
CA ASN A 73 56.57 3.60 -5.22
C ASN A 73 56.29 2.55 -4.13
N GLU A 74 57.27 1.70 -3.87
CA GLU A 74 57.20 0.65 -2.84
C GLU A 74 57.87 1.05 -1.52
N GLY A 75 58.32 2.31 -1.42
CA GLY A 75 58.94 2.87 -0.23
C GLY A 75 57.96 3.03 0.93
N VAL A 76 58.44 2.77 2.14
CA VAL A 76 57.67 3.02 3.37
C VAL A 76 57.77 4.49 3.76
N GLY A 77 56.63 5.11 4.07
CA GLY A 77 56.55 6.43 4.67
C GLY A 77 56.41 6.40 6.20
N THR A 78 56.65 7.55 6.81
CA THR A 78 56.39 7.88 8.21
C THR A 78 55.43 9.06 8.30
N ARG A 79 55.09 9.49 9.52
CA ARG A 79 54.29 10.71 9.72
C ARG A 79 54.97 11.97 9.20
N THR A 80 56.30 12.02 9.21
CA THR A 80 57.10 13.20 8.88
C THR A 80 57.77 13.11 7.51
N SER A 81 57.93 11.92 6.95
CA SER A 81 58.50 11.69 5.61
C SER A 81 57.62 10.74 4.81
N ARG A 82 57.01 11.22 3.73
CA ARG A 82 56.01 10.47 2.95
C ARG A 82 56.66 9.89 1.70
N ALA A 83 56.23 8.69 1.30
CA ALA A 83 56.55 8.13 0.00
C ALA A 83 55.48 8.55 -1.02
N TYR A 84 55.89 9.00 -2.20
CA TYR A 84 54.98 9.54 -3.22
C TYR A 84 55.08 8.79 -4.55
N GLY A 85 53.96 8.51 -5.19
CA GLY A 85 53.95 8.14 -6.61
C GLY A 85 54.34 9.38 -7.44
N VAL A 86 53.47 10.39 -7.45
CA VAL A 86 53.74 11.66 -8.12
C VAL A 86 53.50 12.83 -7.17
N PHE A 87 54.45 13.76 -7.10
CA PHE A 87 54.35 14.98 -6.30
C PHE A 87 54.45 16.21 -7.19
N VAL A 88 53.40 17.04 -7.19
CA VAL A 88 53.27 18.26 -7.99
C VAL A 88 53.06 19.44 -7.04
N SER A 89 53.81 20.53 -7.25
CA SER A 89 53.71 21.69 -6.36
C SER A 89 53.90 23.05 -7.05
N ASP A 90 53.48 24.12 -6.37
CA ASP A 90 53.81 25.52 -6.73
C ASP A 90 53.45 25.91 -8.17
N GLY A 91 52.20 25.63 -8.56
CA GLY A 91 51.71 25.92 -9.91
C GLY A 91 52.22 24.97 -10.99
N GLY A 92 52.89 23.88 -10.65
CA GLY A 92 53.19 22.80 -11.59
C GLY A 92 51.94 22.04 -12.04
N GLY A 93 52.02 21.36 -13.19
CA GLY A 93 50.94 20.60 -13.79
C GLY A 93 51.30 19.13 -14.03
N LEU A 94 50.32 18.25 -13.85
CA LEU A 94 50.38 16.84 -14.28
C LEU A 94 49.18 16.52 -15.15
N SER A 95 49.42 16.04 -16.37
CA SER A 95 48.43 15.39 -17.23
C SER A 95 48.75 13.91 -17.32
N LEU A 96 47.82 13.04 -16.92
CA LEU A 96 47.98 11.59 -16.99
C LEU A 96 46.74 10.91 -17.57
N VAL A 97 46.90 10.30 -18.74
CA VAL A 97 45.85 9.58 -19.48
C VAL A 97 46.15 8.09 -19.53
N GLY A 98 45.20 7.22 -19.15
CA GLY A 98 45.30 5.74 -19.22
C GLY A 98 46.30 5.08 -18.24
N GLY A 99 47.10 5.90 -17.54
CA GLY A 99 48.21 5.44 -16.71
C GLY A 99 47.82 4.83 -15.35
N ARG A 100 48.85 4.33 -14.65
CA ARG A 100 48.73 3.74 -13.31
C ARG A 100 49.66 4.42 -12.32
N VAL A 101 49.14 4.77 -11.14
CA VAL A 101 49.95 5.16 -10.00
C VAL A 101 49.73 4.16 -8.88
N ALA A 102 50.79 3.52 -8.41
CA ALA A 102 50.72 2.52 -7.35
C ALA A 102 51.71 2.87 -6.23
N VAL A 103 51.22 2.98 -5.01
CA VAL A 103 52.07 3.19 -3.83
C VAL A 103 51.77 2.15 -2.78
N SER A 104 52.79 1.42 -2.36
CA SER A 104 52.67 0.39 -1.32
C SER A 104 53.58 0.74 -0.14
N GLY A 105 52.98 0.90 1.04
CA GLY A 105 53.70 1.26 2.25
C GLY A 105 52.86 2.14 3.17
N SER A 106 53.11 2.04 4.48
CA SER A 106 52.46 2.93 5.45
C SER A 106 52.73 4.40 5.10
N TRP A 107 51.71 5.25 5.22
CA TRP A 107 51.78 6.69 4.93
C TRP A 107 52.14 7.08 3.49
N GLY A 108 52.10 6.15 2.52
CA GLY A 108 52.30 6.45 1.11
C GLY A 108 51.18 7.32 0.51
N ILE A 109 51.51 8.14 -0.50
CA ILE A 109 50.57 8.99 -1.23
C ILE A 109 50.72 8.71 -2.73
N GLY A 110 49.64 8.30 -3.40
CA GLY A 110 49.63 8.07 -4.84
C GLY A 110 50.03 9.32 -5.62
N ILE A 111 49.13 10.31 -5.65
CA ILE A 111 49.36 11.60 -6.30
C ILE A 111 49.11 12.72 -5.31
N GLN A 112 50.00 13.69 -5.23
CA GLN A 112 49.78 14.92 -4.47
C GLN A 112 49.94 16.15 -5.35
N ALA A 113 48.92 17.02 -5.34
CA ALA A 113 48.99 18.38 -5.84
C ALA A 113 48.85 19.38 -4.70
N GLN A 114 49.74 20.37 -4.66
CA GLN A 114 49.68 21.44 -3.66
C GLN A 114 50.12 22.81 -4.17
N ARG A 115 49.70 23.88 -3.49
CA ARG A 115 50.15 25.26 -3.77
C ARG A 115 49.86 25.65 -5.22
N LYS A 116 48.57 25.69 -5.59
CA LYS A 116 48.10 26.04 -6.95
C LYS A 116 48.50 25.06 -8.07
N ALA A 117 48.96 23.87 -7.72
CA ALA A 117 49.24 22.82 -8.71
C ALA A 117 47.96 22.29 -9.36
N LEU A 118 48.08 21.84 -10.61
CA LEU A 118 46.99 21.35 -11.45
C LEU A 118 47.16 19.85 -11.74
N LEU A 119 46.07 19.10 -11.62
CA LEU A 119 45.98 17.69 -12.04
C LEU A 119 44.90 17.53 -13.10
N ASP A 120 45.24 16.93 -14.25
CA ASP A 120 44.28 16.42 -15.22
C ASP A 120 44.49 14.90 -15.37
N LEU A 121 43.52 14.10 -14.91
CA LEU A 121 43.62 12.65 -14.89
C LEU A 121 42.47 12.03 -15.70
N GLY A 122 42.77 11.29 -16.77
CA GLY A 122 41.80 10.62 -17.62
C GLY A 122 42.03 9.10 -17.70
N GLY A 123 41.04 8.26 -17.39
CA GLY A 123 41.20 6.79 -17.48
C GLY A 123 42.27 6.20 -16.53
N THR A 124 42.71 7.00 -15.56
CA THR A 124 43.86 6.69 -14.70
C THR A 124 43.45 5.82 -13.51
N ARG A 125 44.34 4.88 -13.12
CA ARG A 125 44.16 4.05 -11.92
C ARG A 125 45.17 4.42 -10.83
N VAL A 126 44.67 4.80 -9.66
CA VAL A 126 45.50 5.12 -8.49
C VAL A 126 45.24 4.10 -7.39
N ALA A 127 46.26 3.34 -7.00
CA ALA A 127 46.20 2.37 -5.93
C ALA A 127 47.15 2.78 -4.79
N ALA A 128 46.61 2.90 -3.58
CA ALA A 128 47.40 3.15 -2.37
C ALA A 128 47.11 2.05 -1.34
N SER A 129 48.15 1.34 -0.91
CA SER A 129 48.04 0.27 0.08
C SER A 129 48.95 0.52 1.29
N GLY A 130 48.44 0.25 2.50
CA GLY A 130 49.15 0.44 3.76
C GLY A 130 48.28 1.10 4.83
N HIS A 131 48.70 1.05 6.10
CA HIS A 131 47.88 1.46 7.26
C HIS A 131 47.18 2.84 7.11
N ALA A 132 47.84 3.81 6.47
CA ALA A 132 47.37 5.18 6.24
C ALA A 132 47.75 5.69 4.84
N GLY A 133 47.64 4.82 3.82
CA GLY A 133 47.90 5.19 2.43
C GLY A 133 46.82 6.12 1.88
N ILE A 134 47.21 7.13 1.09
CA ILE A 134 46.29 8.07 0.45
C ILE A 134 46.39 7.91 -1.07
N GLY A 135 45.27 7.78 -1.77
CA GLY A 135 45.26 7.71 -3.23
C GLY A 135 45.68 9.05 -3.83
N ILE A 136 44.86 10.08 -3.65
CA ILE A 136 45.09 11.42 -4.20
C ILE A 136 44.95 12.48 -3.11
N VAL A 137 45.85 13.46 -3.09
CA VAL A 137 45.79 14.64 -2.22
C VAL A 137 45.76 15.89 -3.08
N VAL A 138 44.75 16.76 -2.88
CA VAL A 138 44.68 18.10 -3.48
C VAL A 138 44.56 19.12 -2.36
N GLN A 139 45.58 19.95 -2.18
CA GLN A 139 45.66 20.85 -1.03
C GLN A 139 46.23 22.23 -1.37
N ARG A 140 46.06 23.19 -0.45
CA ARG A 140 46.64 24.55 -0.56
C ARG A 140 46.35 25.19 -1.93
N GLU A 141 45.07 25.35 -2.26
CA GLU A 141 44.60 25.93 -3.53
C GLU A 141 44.93 25.10 -4.78
N GLY A 142 45.14 23.79 -4.64
CA GLY A 142 45.31 22.90 -5.80
C GLY A 142 43.98 22.68 -6.55
N GLU A 143 44.09 22.33 -7.83
CA GLU A 143 42.94 21.99 -8.68
C GLU A 143 43.11 20.60 -9.31
N GLY A 144 42.03 19.84 -9.37
CA GLY A 144 41.99 18.52 -10.01
C GLY A 144 40.78 18.34 -10.92
N ALA A 145 41.02 17.91 -12.15
CA ALA A 145 40.01 17.50 -13.12
C ALA A 145 40.19 16.01 -13.45
N PHE A 146 39.20 15.19 -13.10
CA PHE A 146 39.27 13.74 -13.20
C PHE A 146 38.14 13.20 -14.09
N ARG A 147 38.49 12.31 -15.03
CA ARG A 147 37.54 11.63 -15.94
C ARG A 147 37.86 10.13 -15.97
N ASP A 148 36.87 9.26 -15.77
CA ASP A 148 37.06 7.80 -15.67
C ASP A 148 38.22 7.42 -14.71
N LEU A 149 38.31 8.13 -13.59
CA LEU A 149 39.33 7.89 -12.59
C LEU A 149 38.92 6.72 -11.70
N ARG A 150 39.84 5.80 -11.43
CA ARG A 150 39.65 4.75 -10.43
C ARG A 150 40.68 4.91 -9.32
N VAL A 151 40.20 5.17 -8.10
CA VAL A 151 41.05 5.26 -6.91
C VAL A 151 40.69 4.12 -5.97
N GLU A 152 41.70 3.35 -5.56
CA GLU A 152 41.57 2.28 -4.58
C GLU A 152 42.54 2.52 -3.43
N SER A 153 42.00 2.81 -2.24
CA SER A 153 42.78 2.93 -1.03
C SER A 153 42.46 1.80 -0.06
N THR A 154 43.49 1.05 0.34
CA THR A 154 43.36 -0.12 1.21
C THR A 154 44.23 0.05 2.46
N GLY A 155 43.60 -0.02 3.62
CA GLY A 155 44.26 0.17 4.90
C GLY A 155 43.30 0.62 5.98
N THR A 156 43.62 0.37 7.25
CA THR A 156 42.72 0.70 8.37
C THR A 156 42.34 2.18 8.42
N HIS A 157 43.22 3.10 7.97
CA HIS A 157 42.97 4.54 7.87
C HIS A 157 43.26 5.08 6.46
N GLY A 158 43.09 4.24 5.44
CA GLY A 158 43.34 4.62 4.05
C GLY A 158 42.38 5.73 3.59
N VAL A 159 42.86 6.65 2.77
CA VAL A 159 42.03 7.69 2.15
C VAL A 159 42.05 7.55 0.63
N GLY A 160 40.90 7.56 -0.02
CA GLY A 160 40.82 7.57 -1.49
C GLY A 160 41.28 8.93 -2.04
N LEU A 161 40.48 9.96 -1.78
CA LEU A 161 40.73 11.34 -2.17
C LEU A 161 40.69 12.25 -0.93
N LEU A 162 41.76 13.01 -0.72
CA LEU A 162 41.88 14.02 0.33
C LEU A 162 41.89 15.42 -0.29
N VAL A 163 40.95 16.27 0.10
CA VAL A 163 40.86 17.67 -0.36
C VAL A 163 40.94 18.62 0.83
N THR A 164 41.89 19.56 0.83
CA THR A 164 42.08 20.48 1.96
C THR A 164 42.27 21.93 1.54
N GLY A 165 42.08 22.86 2.48
CA GLY A 165 42.19 24.30 2.22
C GLY A 165 41.11 24.79 1.25
N HIS A 166 41.45 25.69 0.33
CA HIS A 166 40.54 26.24 -0.69
C HIS A 166 40.61 25.50 -2.03
N SER A 167 40.99 24.22 -2.02
CA SER A 167 41.21 23.43 -3.22
C SER A 167 39.91 23.03 -3.91
N ARG A 168 39.97 22.74 -5.21
CA ARG A 168 38.81 22.38 -6.04
C ARG A 168 39.06 21.08 -6.78
N VAL A 169 38.09 20.17 -6.75
CA VAL A 169 38.15 18.92 -7.53
C VAL A 169 36.85 18.73 -8.29
N VAL A 170 36.97 18.35 -9.56
CA VAL A 170 35.86 17.89 -10.40
C VAL A 170 36.17 16.47 -10.84
N ALA A 171 35.30 15.51 -10.53
CA ALA A 171 35.42 14.13 -11.00
C ALA A 171 34.16 13.73 -11.77
N THR A 172 34.34 13.13 -12.96
CA THR A 172 33.26 12.65 -13.83
C THR A 172 33.48 11.18 -14.15
N ASP A 173 32.41 10.38 -14.15
CA ASP A 173 32.42 8.94 -14.46
C ASP A 173 33.45 8.14 -13.65
N SER A 174 33.70 8.55 -12.41
CA SER A 174 34.81 8.05 -11.61
C SER A 174 34.36 7.09 -10.51
N ARG A 175 35.31 6.33 -9.94
CA ARG A 175 35.06 5.43 -8.80
C ARG A 175 36.16 5.59 -7.76
N ILE A 176 35.77 5.93 -6.55
CA ILE A 176 36.68 6.13 -5.42
C ILE A 176 36.30 5.15 -4.32
N LEU A 177 37.19 4.19 -4.07
CA LEU A 177 37.00 3.08 -3.14
C LEU A 177 37.96 3.21 -1.96
N ALA A 178 37.42 3.09 -0.75
CA ALA A 178 38.23 2.99 0.47
C ALA A 178 37.83 1.76 1.29
N SER A 179 38.81 0.91 1.62
CA SER A 179 38.59 -0.32 2.36
C SER A 179 39.40 -0.35 3.65
N GLY A 180 38.69 -0.44 4.78
CA GLY A 180 39.25 -0.45 6.13
C GLY A 180 38.27 0.17 7.15
N SER A 181 38.41 -0.18 8.43
CA SER A 181 37.48 0.23 9.50
C SER A 181 37.45 1.74 9.78
N GLY A 182 38.54 2.46 9.51
CA GLY A 182 38.65 3.91 9.61
C GLY A 182 38.95 4.59 8.27
N ALA A 183 38.85 3.85 7.16
CA ALA A 183 39.16 4.34 5.82
C ALA A 183 38.11 5.34 5.35
N THR A 184 38.48 6.28 4.48
CA THR A 184 37.58 7.31 3.97
C THR A 184 37.70 7.44 2.45
N ALA A 185 36.61 7.28 1.70
CA ALA A 185 36.66 7.41 0.24
C ALA A 185 36.95 8.87 -0.15
N LEU A 186 36.19 9.81 0.40
CA LEU A 186 36.42 11.25 0.25
C LEU A 186 36.62 11.93 1.62
N ALA A 187 37.83 12.36 1.91
CA ALA A 187 38.13 13.15 3.11
C ALA A 187 38.25 14.62 2.74
N LEU A 188 37.60 15.52 3.48
CA LEU A 188 37.74 16.96 3.28
C LEU A 188 38.06 17.69 4.57
N ASP A 189 38.98 18.64 4.46
CA ASP A 189 39.24 19.64 5.50
C ASP A 189 38.68 21.04 5.12
N GLY A 190 38.22 21.16 3.88
CA GLY A 190 37.72 22.38 3.28
C GLY A 190 37.64 22.20 1.77
N GLY A 191 37.32 23.27 1.06
CA GLY A 191 37.32 23.28 -0.39
C GLY A 191 36.01 22.75 -0.99
N GLU A 192 36.03 22.52 -2.29
CA GLU A 192 34.86 22.15 -3.07
C GLU A 192 35.14 20.95 -3.97
N VAL A 193 34.28 19.94 -3.88
CA VAL A 193 34.36 18.74 -4.70
C VAL A 193 33.05 18.57 -5.47
N ARG A 194 33.14 18.46 -6.79
CA ARG A 194 32.01 18.19 -7.68
C ARG A 194 32.17 16.81 -8.30
N LEU A 195 31.19 15.94 -8.09
CA LEU A 195 31.19 14.57 -8.54
C LEU A 195 30.01 14.37 -9.48
N ARG A 196 30.30 13.99 -10.72
CA ARG A 196 29.31 13.67 -11.76
C ARG A 196 29.40 12.19 -12.08
N ASP A 197 28.27 11.48 -12.01
CA ASP A 197 28.17 10.05 -12.31
C ASP A 197 29.27 9.20 -11.63
N THR A 198 29.65 9.64 -10.43
CA THR A 198 30.79 9.11 -9.69
C THR A 198 30.31 8.27 -8.50
N VAL A 199 30.99 7.15 -8.26
CA VAL A 199 30.71 6.27 -7.12
C VAL A 199 31.73 6.49 -6.03
N LEU A 200 31.25 6.87 -4.84
CA LEU A 200 32.02 6.81 -3.60
C LEU A 200 31.59 5.58 -2.82
N GLN A 201 32.52 4.71 -2.47
CA GLN A 201 32.22 3.55 -1.66
C GLN A 201 33.28 3.35 -0.59
N ALA A 202 32.83 3.26 0.65
CA ALA A 202 33.64 2.81 1.76
C ALA A 202 33.00 1.57 2.37
N GLY A 203 33.80 0.56 2.71
CA GLY A 203 33.31 -0.65 3.39
C GLY A 203 32.83 -0.34 4.83
N PRO A 204 33.53 -0.79 5.88
CA PRO A 204 33.16 -0.43 7.26
C PRO A 204 33.50 1.03 7.64
N GLY A 205 34.16 1.78 6.75
CA GLY A 205 34.60 3.16 6.97
C GLY A 205 33.59 4.23 6.55
N TYR A 206 34.10 5.31 5.96
CA TYR A 206 33.33 6.52 5.65
C TYR A 206 33.36 6.82 4.15
N ALA A 207 32.20 7.00 3.52
CA ALA A 207 32.15 7.43 2.14
C ALA A 207 32.61 8.89 2.00
N ILE A 208 32.17 9.75 2.92
CA ILE A 208 32.58 11.15 2.99
C ILE A 208 32.84 11.51 4.46
N ALA A 209 33.99 12.13 4.76
CA ALA A 209 34.28 12.54 6.14
C ALA A 209 35.06 13.85 6.24
N THR A 210 34.68 14.71 7.19
CA THR A 210 35.45 15.94 7.53
C THR A 210 36.03 15.90 8.94
N ARG A 211 36.69 14.78 9.29
CA ARG A 211 37.17 14.45 10.66
C ARG A 211 38.42 15.23 11.11
N PHE A 212 38.61 16.44 10.62
CA PHE A 212 39.70 17.32 11.02
C PHE A 212 39.30 18.20 12.21
N GLN A 213 40.30 18.74 12.92
CA GLN A 213 40.12 19.49 14.19
C GLN A 213 39.99 21.00 14.00
N ASN A 214 40.38 21.50 12.84
CA ASN A 214 40.34 22.89 12.46
C ASN A 214 38.93 23.32 12.04
N ASP A 215 38.80 24.64 11.91
CA ASP A 215 37.61 25.28 11.38
C ASP A 215 37.72 25.38 9.85
N GLY A 216 36.57 25.35 9.18
CA GLY A 216 36.46 25.34 7.73
C GLY A 216 35.01 25.18 7.29
N ALA A 217 34.81 25.03 5.98
CA ALA A 217 33.53 24.67 5.36
C ALA A 217 33.81 23.84 4.11
N ALA A 218 33.50 22.54 4.17
CA ALA A 218 33.62 21.65 3.02
C ALA A 218 32.30 21.59 2.23
N ARG A 219 32.38 21.67 0.89
CA ARG A 219 31.22 21.55 0.00
C ARG A 219 31.38 20.40 -0.97
N VAL A 220 30.36 19.55 -1.07
CA VAL A 220 30.30 18.44 -2.03
C VAL A 220 29.04 18.58 -2.87
N HIS A 221 29.22 18.62 -4.18
CA HIS A 221 28.13 18.59 -5.15
C HIS A 221 28.14 17.22 -5.84
N LEU A 222 27.02 16.50 -5.75
CA LEU A 222 26.81 15.21 -6.40
C LEU A 222 25.74 15.39 -7.48
N GLU A 223 26.05 14.99 -8.71
CA GLU A 223 25.12 14.99 -9.83
C GLU A 223 25.16 13.59 -10.46
N GLY A 224 24.09 12.82 -10.29
CA GLY A 224 24.11 11.39 -10.57
C GLY A 224 24.93 10.59 -9.56
N GLY A 225 25.29 9.36 -9.93
CA GLY A 225 26.18 8.50 -9.14
C GLY A 225 25.60 7.95 -7.82
N ALA A 226 26.50 7.43 -6.97
CA ALA A 226 26.14 6.77 -5.72
C ALA A 226 27.16 7.00 -4.61
N VAL A 227 26.66 7.19 -3.38
CA VAL A 227 27.47 7.23 -2.15
C VAL A 227 27.06 6.05 -1.27
N GLN A 228 27.99 5.14 -1.03
CA GLN A 228 27.80 3.93 -0.24
C GLN A 228 28.72 3.95 0.98
N GLY A 229 28.13 4.09 2.17
CA GLY A 229 28.85 4.17 3.44
C GLY A 229 28.53 5.43 4.23
N ARG A 230 29.10 5.53 5.44
CA ARG A 230 28.80 6.61 6.38
C ARG A 230 29.29 7.97 5.87
N ILE A 231 28.49 9.01 6.07
CA ILE A 231 28.84 10.42 5.93
C ILE A 231 29.04 11.01 7.32
N GLU A 232 30.18 11.65 7.58
CA GLU A 232 30.48 12.24 8.88
C GLU A 232 31.06 13.66 8.77
N SER A 233 30.52 14.60 9.55
CA SER A 233 31.12 15.94 9.69
C SER A 233 31.88 16.08 11.02
N GLY A 234 33.08 16.69 10.95
CA GLY A 234 33.95 17.00 12.09
C GLY A 234 34.05 18.51 12.36
N GLY A 235 35.26 19.03 12.54
CA GLY A 235 35.51 20.47 12.79
C GLY A 235 35.09 21.39 11.63
N PRO A 236 35.52 21.12 10.38
CA PRO A 236 35.21 21.95 9.21
C PRO A 236 33.76 21.95 8.73
N GLY A 237 32.86 21.17 9.32
CA GLY A 237 31.49 21.01 8.80
C GLY A 237 31.45 20.39 7.41
N LEU A 238 30.26 20.22 6.86
CA LEU A 238 30.02 19.59 5.56
C LEU A 238 28.65 19.98 5.01
N SER A 239 28.62 20.51 3.79
CA SER A 239 27.40 20.74 3.02
C SER A 239 27.41 19.88 1.76
N ILE A 240 26.36 19.07 1.60
CA ILE A 240 26.18 18.17 0.45
C ILE A 240 24.95 18.60 -0.34
N HIS A 241 25.14 18.87 -1.62
CA HIS A 241 24.08 19.08 -2.59
C HIS A 241 24.05 17.90 -3.56
N ALA A 242 23.07 17.02 -3.44
CA ALA A 242 22.93 15.82 -4.25
C ALA A 242 21.73 15.91 -5.20
N VAL A 243 21.97 15.73 -6.49
CA VAL A 243 20.95 15.79 -7.55
C VAL A 243 20.99 14.48 -8.34
N ALA A 244 19.84 13.85 -8.55
CA ALA A 244 19.73 12.63 -9.39
C ALA A 244 20.61 11.43 -8.94
N GLY A 245 21.07 11.42 -7.68
CA GLY A 245 21.93 10.38 -7.11
C GLY A 245 21.29 9.60 -5.97
N HIS A 246 22.01 8.58 -5.50
CA HIS A 246 21.60 7.74 -4.37
C HIS A 246 22.63 7.79 -3.24
N ILE A 247 22.18 8.01 -2.02
CA ILE A 247 22.99 7.91 -0.80
C ILE A 247 22.47 6.71 0.01
N ASP A 248 23.35 5.74 0.29
CA ASP A 248 23.06 4.60 1.17
C ASP A 248 24.08 4.59 2.31
N GLY A 249 23.64 5.05 3.48
CA GLY A 249 24.48 5.20 4.65
C GLY A 249 23.98 6.26 5.63
N ASP A 250 24.45 6.16 6.85
CA ASP A 250 24.14 7.13 7.91
C ASP A 250 24.85 8.46 7.67
N ALA A 251 24.17 9.56 7.96
CA ALA A 251 24.73 10.91 7.97
C ALA A 251 24.80 11.42 9.41
N VAL A 252 26.00 11.68 9.92
CA VAL A 252 26.23 11.99 11.34
C VAL A 252 27.07 13.24 11.49
N ARG A 253 26.63 14.17 12.33
CA ARG A 253 27.50 15.23 12.85
C ARG A 253 28.17 14.77 14.15
N ALA A 254 29.49 14.56 14.06
CA ALA A 254 30.33 14.11 15.16
C ALA A 254 31.12 15.25 15.81
N GLY A 255 31.47 16.30 15.04
CA GLY A 255 32.20 17.47 15.53
C GLY A 255 31.35 18.74 15.67
N LYS A 256 32.03 19.87 15.90
CA LYS A 256 31.42 21.20 16.03
C LYS A 256 30.93 21.78 14.69
N GLY A 257 31.49 21.35 13.56
CA GLY A 257 31.06 21.80 12.25
C GLY A 257 29.67 21.30 11.90
N GLU A 258 28.92 22.10 11.15
CA GLU A 258 27.53 21.78 10.80
C GLU A 258 27.44 20.74 9.67
N LEU A 259 26.32 20.01 9.60
CA LEU A 259 26.03 19.05 8.53
C LEU A 259 24.73 19.41 7.83
N ASP A 260 24.84 19.69 6.53
CA ASP A 260 23.71 20.07 5.68
C ASP A 260 23.55 19.12 4.50
N LEU A 261 22.31 18.72 4.25
CA LEU A 261 21.94 17.84 3.15
C LEU A 261 20.82 18.47 2.33
N HIS A 262 21.10 18.70 1.06
CA HIS A 262 20.10 19.07 0.05
C HIS A 262 20.04 17.96 -1.00
N ILE A 263 18.87 17.33 -1.15
CA ILE A 263 18.68 16.20 -2.07
C ILE A 263 17.54 16.53 -3.03
N ALA A 264 17.85 16.51 -4.32
CA ALA A 264 16.89 16.76 -5.39
C ALA A 264 16.83 15.59 -6.38
N ARG A 265 15.63 15.17 -6.79
CA ARG A 265 15.41 14.08 -7.78
C ARG A 265 16.18 12.79 -7.44
N GLY A 266 16.35 12.47 -6.17
CA GLY A 266 17.23 11.40 -5.71
C GLY A 266 16.68 10.68 -4.48
N ALA A 267 17.50 9.82 -3.89
CA ALA A 267 17.10 9.08 -2.70
C ALA A 267 18.24 8.97 -1.69
N TRP A 268 17.87 9.04 -0.42
CA TRP A 268 18.74 8.72 0.70
C TRP A 268 18.12 7.61 1.54
N ARG A 269 18.89 6.56 1.85
CA ARG A 269 18.54 5.53 2.82
C ARG A 269 19.58 5.57 3.94
N GLY A 270 19.13 5.80 5.18
CA GLY A 270 20.04 5.90 6.32
C GLY A 270 19.45 6.65 7.51
N ARG A 271 20.21 6.69 8.61
CA ARG A 271 19.90 7.48 9.79
C ARG A 271 20.54 8.85 9.70
N GLY A 272 19.79 9.90 10.06
CA GLY A 272 20.32 11.25 10.21
C GLY A 272 20.55 11.58 11.68
N SER A 273 21.75 11.98 12.07
CA SER A 273 22.01 12.40 13.45
C SER A 273 22.71 13.75 13.54
N ARG A 274 22.08 14.67 14.27
CA ARG A 274 22.51 16.05 14.52
C ARG A 274 22.73 16.87 13.25
N LEU A 275 21.90 16.64 12.24
CA LEU A 275 21.91 17.44 11.01
C LEU A 275 21.43 18.86 11.34
N ARG A 276 22.07 19.86 10.75
CA ARG A 276 21.57 21.25 10.82
C ARG A 276 20.36 21.42 9.92
N SER A 277 20.48 21.00 8.67
CA SER A 277 19.39 21.11 7.71
C SER A 277 19.30 19.91 6.78
N LEU A 278 18.05 19.54 6.46
CA LEU A 278 17.69 18.60 5.41
C LEU A 278 16.64 19.24 4.52
N SER A 279 16.89 19.26 3.21
CA SER A 279 15.89 19.63 2.20
C SER A 279 15.74 18.54 1.15
N LEU A 280 14.48 18.23 0.81
CA LEU A 280 14.12 17.16 -0.13
C LEU A 280 13.20 17.73 -1.21
N SER A 281 13.63 17.68 -2.48
CA SER A 281 12.86 18.16 -3.65
C SER A 281 12.73 17.06 -4.69
N ASP A 282 11.52 16.58 -4.99
CA ASP A 282 11.30 15.35 -5.78
C ASP A 282 12.19 14.17 -5.32
N ALA A 283 12.45 14.10 -4.02
CA ALA A 283 13.41 13.20 -3.43
C ALA A 283 12.82 12.43 -2.24
N ALA A 284 13.39 11.27 -1.94
CA ALA A 284 12.92 10.41 -0.86
C ALA A 284 14.01 10.13 0.17
N TRP A 285 13.73 10.38 1.45
CA TRP A 285 14.53 9.86 2.54
C TRP A 285 13.86 8.64 3.17
N THR A 286 14.49 7.47 3.06
CA THR A 286 14.12 6.27 3.81
C THR A 286 14.89 6.22 5.12
N LEU A 287 14.21 6.59 6.20
CA LEU A 287 14.75 6.69 7.56
C LEU A 287 14.87 5.29 8.18
N THR A 288 16.10 4.82 8.36
CA THR A 288 16.39 3.45 8.81
C THR A 288 16.49 3.30 10.33
N GLY A 289 16.61 4.39 11.08
CA GLY A 289 16.67 4.41 12.54
C GLY A 289 16.34 5.79 13.13
N ASP A 290 16.25 5.87 14.46
CA ASP A 290 15.96 7.13 15.17
C ASP A 290 16.89 8.26 14.72
N SER A 291 16.28 9.37 14.31
CA SER A 291 17.00 10.46 13.65
C SER A 291 16.66 11.81 14.26
N ASP A 292 17.60 12.74 14.17
CA ASP A 292 17.48 14.11 14.69
C ASP A 292 18.03 15.14 13.70
N VAL A 293 17.20 16.14 13.35
CA VAL A 293 17.49 17.16 12.34
C VAL A 293 16.97 18.53 12.82
N ARG A 294 17.81 19.57 12.83
CA ARG A 294 17.38 20.89 13.33
C ARG A 294 16.37 21.58 12.42
N GLN A 295 16.50 21.47 11.10
CA GLN A 295 15.55 22.04 10.14
C GLN A 295 15.25 21.05 9.01
N VAL A 296 13.97 20.72 8.82
CA VAL A 296 13.51 19.88 7.70
C VAL A 296 12.63 20.72 6.78
N ARG A 297 12.94 20.69 5.48
CA ARG A 297 12.13 21.29 4.43
C ARG A 297 11.75 20.25 3.38
N LEU A 298 10.45 20.04 3.19
CA LEU A 298 9.93 19.23 2.09
C LEU A 298 9.46 20.18 0.98
N ASP A 299 10.22 20.23 -0.10
CA ASP A 299 9.84 20.89 -1.34
C ASP A 299 8.83 20.01 -2.11
N PRO A 300 8.26 20.49 -3.25
CA PRO A 300 7.39 19.67 -4.08
C PRO A 300 8.00 18.29 -4.37
N GLY A 301 7.18 17.23 -4.21
CA GLY A 301 7.59 15.83 -4.39
C GLY A 301 8.51 15.26 -3.29
N GLY A 302 9.03 16.08 -2.37
CA GLY A 302 9.84 15.65 -1.23
C GLY A 302 9.07 14.76 -0.26
N ARG A 303 9.63 13.60 0.12
CA ARG A 303 8.97 12.65 1.03
C ARG A 303 9.93 12.01 2.03
N ILE A 304 9.43 11.72 3.23
CA ILE A 304 10.13 10.94 4.25
C ILE A 304 9.37 9.64 4.48
N VAL A 305 10.08 8.51 4.46
CA VAL A 305 9.54 7.17 4.66
C VAL A 305 10.24 6.50 5.82
N PHE A 306 9.49 6.14 6.85
CA PHE A 306 10.01 5.34 7.95
C PHE A 306 10.22 3.91 7.46
N ASP A 307 11.47 3.42 7.49
CA ASP A 307 11.82 2.12 6.93
C ASP A 307 11.01 0.99 7.57
N ARG A 308 10.49 0.09 6.75
CA ARG A 308 9.67 -1.07 7.16
C ARG A 308 10.34 -2.41 6.92
N LEU A 309 11.57 -2.42 6.38
CA LEU A 309 12.32 -3.66 6.16
C LEU A 309 12.82 -4.28 7.47
N GLN A 310 13.04 -3.47 8.51
CA GLN A 310 13.42 -3.94 9.84
C GLN A 310 12.28 -3.73 10.84
N PRO A 311 12.06 -4.71 11.75
CA PRO A 311 11.02 -4.61 12.77
C PRO A 311 11.27 -3.43 13.72
N GLY A 312 10.20 -2.96 14.35
CA GLY A 312 10.26 -1.87 15.31
C GLY A 312 9.80 -0.53 14.74
N PHE A 313 9.64 0.43 15.64
CA PHE A 313 9.18 1.77 15.34
C PHE A 313 10.29 2.78 15.60
N ARG A 314 10.31 3.85 14.82
CA ARG A 314 11.37 4.87 14.86
C ARG A 314 10.77 6.23 15.14
N THR A 315 11.62 7.13 15.60
CA THR A 315 11.25 8.51 15.87
C THR A 315 12.16 9.47 15.11
N LEU A 316 11.56 10.41 14.39
CA LEU A 316 12.22 11.56 13.80
C LEU A 316 12.00 12.78 14.70
N ARG A 317 13.08 13.34 15.25
CA ARG A 317 13.07 14.59 16.01
C ARG A 317 13.51 15.73 15.12
N VAL A 318 12.73 16.80 15.09
CA VAL A 318 12.94 17.94 14.22
C VAL A 318 12.91 19.22 15.03
N GLY A 319 13.85 20.15 14.79
CA GLY A 319 13.76 21.49 15.38
C GLY A 319 12.63 22.29 14.75
N THR A 320 12.67 22.51 13.44
CA THR A 320 11.64 23.22 12.66
C THR A 320 11.23 22.45 11.42
N TRP A 321 9.94 22.46 11.11
CA TRP A 321 9.35 21.72 10.00
C TRP A 321 8.71 22.66 9.00
N GLN A 322 9.06 22.51 7.72
CA GLN A 322 8.43 23.24 6.62
C GLN A 322 8.03 22.26 5.51
N ALA A 323 6.76 22.31 5.11
CA ALA A 323 6.27 21.55 3.95
C ALA A 323 5.61 22.48 2.94
N ASP A 324 6.18 22.54 1.74
CA ASP A 324 5.64 23.33 0.63
C ASP A 324 4.42 22.63 -0.01
N VAL A 325 3.70 23.39 -0.83
CA VAL A 325 2.58 22.84 -1.62
C VAL A 325 3.10 21.68 -2.49
N ALA A 326 2.32 20.60 -2.57
CA ALA A 326 2.67 19.38 -3.31
C ALA A 326 3.89 18.59 -2.76
N ALA A 327 4.31 18.83 -1.51
CA ALA A 327 5.19 17.89 -0.82
C ALA A 327 4.58 16.48 -0.75
N GLY A 328 5.40 15.44 -0.92
CA GLY A 328 4.95 14.04 -0.90
C GLY A 328 4.52 13.55 0.48
N GLY A 329 4.95 14.23 1.54
CA GLY A 329 4.53 14.00 2.92
C GLY A 329 5.38 12.98 3.67
N VAL A 330 4.78 12.36 4.70
CA VAL A 330 5.46 11.42 5.60
C VAL A 330 4.73 10.08 5.60
N VAL A 331 5.47 9.00 5.37
CA VAL A 331 4.97 7.62 5.45
C VAL A 331 5.38 7.03 6.79
N LEU A 332 4.41 6.69 7.62
CA LEU A 332 4.60 6.20 8.99
C LEU A 332 3.88 4.86 9.20
N GLY A 333 4.53 3.92 9.88
CA GLY A 333 3.94 2.65 10.25
C GLY A 333 3.32 2.70 11.64
N THR A 334 2.10 2.17 11.76
CA THR A 334 1.38 2.09 13.03
C THR A 334 0.76 0.71 13.20
N ARG A 335 0.90 0.15 14.41
CA ARG A 335 0.11 -1.00 14.85
C ARG A 335 -1.23 -0.49 15.37
N LEU A 336 -2.31 -0.92 14.75
CA LEU A 336 -3.68 -0.45 15.04
C LEU A 336 -4.43 -1.54 15.83
N ASP A 337 -3.98 -1.79 17.06
CA ASP A 337 -4.58 -2.76 18.00
C ASP A 337 -5.02 -2.13 19.33
N ALA A 338 -4.42 -1.00 19.72
CA ALA A 338 -4.79 -0.27 20.94
C ALA A 338 -4.41 1.22 20.82
N GLY A 339 -5.01 2.04 21.68
CA GLY A 339 -4.60 3.42 21.92
C GLY A 339 -4.42 3.69 23.42
N GLY A 340 -4.34 4.96 23.79
CA GLY A 340 -4.21 5.39 25.18
C GLY A 340 -2.78 5.83 25.50
N THR A 341 -2.23 5.39 26.63
CA THR A 341 -0.88 5.79 27.09
C THR A 341 0.24 5.40 26.13
N LEU A 342 1.33 6.18 26.11
CA LEU A 342 2.48 5.98 25.21
C LEU A 342 3.05 4.56 25.22
N ARG A 343 3.08 3.90 26.38
CA ARG A 343 3.59 2.52 26.53
C ARG A 343 2.75 1.47 25.78
N ARG A 344 1.48 1.77 25.49
CA ARG A 344 0.58 0.89 24.73
C ARG A 344 0.61 1.15 23.23
N GLN A 345 1.22 2.25 22.81
CA GLN A 345 1.26 2.67 21.42
C GLN A 345 2.50 2.12 20.72
N ALA A 346 2.29 1.49 19.57
CA ALA A 346 3.36 1.00 18.73
C ALA A 346 3.26 1.70 17.36
N THR A 347 4.01 2.80 17.20
CA THR A 347 3.95 3.66 16.03
C THR A 347 5.27 4.37 15.79
N ASP A 348 5.57 4.63 14.53
CA ASP A 348 6.56 5.65 14.17
C ASP A 348 6.05 7.04 14.61
N ARG A 349 6.98 7.94 14.92
CA ARG A 349 6.65 9.29 15.40
C ARG A 349 7.48 10.37 14.73
N LEU A 350 6.82 11.49 14.43
CA LEU A 350 7.44 12.75 14.07
C LEU A 350 7.28 13.72 15.25
N LEU A 351 8.38 14.18 15.83
CA LEU A 351 8.39 15.12 16.95
C LEU A 351 9.03 16.43 16.48
N VAL A 352 8.23 17.48 16.35
CA VAL A 352 8.72 18.82 15.98
C VAL A 352 8.83 19.65 17.26
N HIS A 353 10.05 20.00 17.66
CA HIS A 353 10.33 20.70 18.91
C HIS A 353 10.02 22.21 18.84
N GLY A 354 10.07 22.80 17.65
CA GLY A 354 9.69 24.18 17.34
C GLY A 354 8.49 24.24 16.41
N ASP A 355 8.52 25.15 15.43
CA ASP A 355 7.36 25.45 14.58
C ASP A 355 7.18 24.47 13.42
N ALA A 356 5.92 24.25 13.03
CA ALA A 356 5.53 23.48 11.85
C ALA A 356 4.69 24.33 10.87
N VAL A 357 5.30 24.65 9.73
CA VAL A 357 4.73 25.52 8.69
C VAL A 357 4.30 24.70 7.47
N GLY A 358 3.14 25.06 6.90
CA GLY A 358 2.57 24.39 5.74
C GLY A 358 1.65 23.22 6.09
N ARG A 359 1.30 22.40 5.09
CA ARG A 359 0.38 21.27 5.22
C ARG A 359 1.09 19.98 4.83
N THR A 360 1.19 19.02 5.75
CA THR A 360 1.88 17.75 5.52
C THR A 360 0.89 16.59 5.47
N ALA A 361 0.90 15.83 4.37
CA ALA A 361 0.12 14.60 4.27
C ALA A 361 0.82 13.44 5.01
N LEU A 362 0.05 12.71 5.82
CA LEU A 362 0.48 11.52 6.55
C LEU A 362 -0.08 10.27 5.87
N HIS A 363 0.81 9.40 5.41
CA HIS A 363 0.47 8.09 4.84
C HIS A 363 0.68 7.03 5.91
N VAL A 364 -0.41 6.53 6.49
CA VAL A 364 -0.36 5.55 7.57
C VAL A 364 -0.35 4.14 6.99
N VAL A 365 0.72 3.40 7.27
CA VAL A 365 0.85 2.00 6.91
C VAL A 365 0.44 1.15 8.11
N HIS A 366 -0.54 0.27 7.91
CA HIS A 366 -0.93 -0.71 8.91
C HIS A 366 0.16 -1.79 9.04
N THR A 367 0.88 -1.81 10.15
CA THR A 367 1.98 -2.76 10.39
C THR A 367 1.59 -3.92 11.32
N GLY A 368 0.32 -4.03 11.70
CA GLY A 368 -0.19 -5.11 12.55
C GLY A 368 -1.40 -4.69 13.41
N GLY A 369 -2.03 -5.67 14.06
CA GLY A 369 -3.28 -5.49 14.80
C GLY A 369 -4.52 -5.74 13.95
N THR A 370 -5.62 -6.16 14.58
CA THR A 370 -6.90 -6.45 13.91
C THR A 370 -7.86 -5.26 13.91
N GLY A 371 -7.40 -4.11 14.41
CA GLY A 371 -8.23 -2.94 14.66
C GLY A 371 -8.97 -3.03 16.00
N ALA A 372 -9.04 -1.90 16.71
CA ALA A 372 -9.78 -1.75 17.95
C ALA A 372 -10.34 -0.32 18.10
N SER A 373 -11.37 -0.16 18.92
CA SER A 373 -11.75 1.15 19.43
C SER A 373 -10.59 1.73 20.24
N THR A 374 -10.17 2.95 19.92
CA THR A 374 -9.09 3.63 20.66
C THR A 374 -9.61 4.67 21.64
N ALA A 375 -10.93 4.86 21.72
CA ALA A 375 -11.59 5.78 22.62
C ALA A 375 -11.42 5.39 24.10
N GLY A 376 -11.57 6.36 24.99
CA GLY A 376 -11.53 6.16 26.43
C GLY A 376 -12.71 5.36 26.98
N ARG A 377 -12.73 5.14 28.31
CA ARG A 377 -13.74 4.30 28.99
C ARG A 377 -15.17 4.85 28.90
N ASP A 378 -15.31 6.17 28.76
CA ASP A 378 -16.58 6.87 28.56
C ASP A 378 -17.09 6.76 27.10
N GLY A 379 -16.29 6.17 26.21
CA GLY A 379 -16.61 6.06 24.80
C GLY A 379 -16.56 7.42 24.11
N VAL A 380 -15.72 8.36 24.53
CA VAL A 380 -15.42 9.59 23.79
C VAL A 380 -13.93 9.60 23.46
N ASN A 381 -13.55 10.26 22.37
CA ASN A 381 -12.14 10.48 22.06
C ASN A 381 -11.65 11.67 22.89
N GLY A 382 -10.69 11.44 23.77
CA GLY A 382 -9.99 12.48 24.51
C GLY A 382 -8.52 12.65 24.12
N PRO A 383 -7.86 13.70 24.63
CA PRO A 383 -6.44 13.98 24.36
C PRO A 383 -5.49 12.95 24.94
N GLY A 384 -5.98 12.00 25.76
CA GLY A 384 -5.24 10.86 26.30
C GLY A 384 -5.41 9.55 25.52
N ASP A 385 -6.34 9.51 24.57
CA ASP A 385 -6.78 8.32 23.83
C ASP A 385 -6.13 8.21 22.45
N GLY A 386 -6.19 7.04 21.79
CA GLY A 386 -5.58 6.90 20.46
C GLY A 386 -4.06 6.79 20.48
N ILE A 387 -3.47 7.06 19.31
CA ILE A 387 -2.05 6.86 19.04
C ILE A 387 -1.46 8.20 18.59
N SER A 388 -0.54 8.76 19.37
CA SER A 388 0.15 10.01 19.02
C SER A 388 1.20 9.73 17.94
N VAL A 389 1.01 10.31 16.75
CA VAL A 389 1.87 10.10 15.58
C VAL A 389 2.71 11.33 15.23
N VAL A 390 2.19 12.53 15.52
CA VAL A 390 2.94 13.79 15.37
C VAL A 390 2.72 14.66 16.60
N GLN A 391 3.78 15.26 17.12
CA GLN A 391 3.68 16.32 18.13
C GLN A 391 4.44 17.56 17.68
N VAL A 392 3.93 18.75 18.01
CA VAL A 392 4.57 20.04 17.72
C VAL A 392 4.64 20.89 18.98
N GLY A 393 5.86 21.25 19.40
CA GLY A 393 6.11 22.07 20.58
C GLY A 393 5.93 23.57 20.35
N GLY A 394 6.09 24.05 19.11
CA GLY A 394 5.91 25.45 18.72
C GLY A 394 4.59 25.73 17.98
N ALA A 395 4.61 26.74 17.11
CA ALA A 395 3.47 27.17 16.33
C ALA A 395 3.07 26.13 15.28
N ALA A 396 1.78 25.76 15.28
CA ALA A 396 1.12 24.93 14.28
C ALA A 396 -0.39 25.22 14.27
N SER A 397 -1.12 24.48 13.45
CA SER A 397 -2.58 24.53 13.38
C SER A 397 -3.16 23.13 13.24
N ALA A 398 -4.46 22.97 13.42
CA ALA A 398 -5.16 21.70 13.21
C ALA A 398 -4.96 21.12 11.78
N GLU A 399 -4.61 21.96 10.80
CA GLU A 399 -4.40 21.58 9.40
C GLU A 399 -2.94 21.35 9.03
N SER A 400 -1.99 21.58 9.96
CA SER A 400 -0.55 21.41 9.70
C SER A 400 -0.21 19.97 9.29
N PHE A 401 -0.98 19.00 9.79
CA PHE A 401 -0.89 17.59 9.42
C PHE A 401 -2.28 17.03 9.14
N HIS A 402 -2.41 16.24 8.08
CA HIS A 402 -3.65 15.56 7.71
C HIS A 402 -3.35 14.17 7.16
N LEU A 403 -4.30 13.24 7.22
CA LEU A 403 -4.15 11.95 6.54
C LEU A 403 -4.16 12.19 5.02
N ALA A 404 -3.33 11.45 4.27
CA ALA A 404 -3.31 11.52 2.82
C ALA A 404 -4.65 11.14 2.15
N GLY A 405 -5.55 10.48 2.88
CA GLY A 405 -6.95 10.31 2.52
C GLY A 405 -7.86 10.50 3.74
N ASP A 406 -9.17 10.45 3.56
CA ASP A 406 -10.13 10.84 4.61
C ASP A 406 -10.09 9.98 5.90
N TYR A 407 -9.62 8.74 5.79
CA TYR A 407 -9.55 7.79 6.90
C TYR A 407 -8.58 6.64 6.63
N VAL A 408 -8.19 5.97 7.71
CA VAL A 408 -7.52 4.66 7.68
C VAL A 408 -8.53 3.60 8.10
N ALA A 409 -8.67 2.51 7.34
CA ALA A 409 -9.46 1.35 7.72
C ALA A 409 -8.55 0.22 8.18
N VAL A 410 -8.79 -0.30 9.38
CA VAL A 410 -8.15 -1.53 9.87
C VAL A 410 -9.18 -2.36 10.62
N GLY A 411 -9.31 -3.62 10.21
CA GLY A 411 -10.44 -4.45 10.60
C GLY A 411 -11.76 -3.77 10.24
N PRO A 412 -12.82 -3.93 11.04
CA PRO A 412 -14.09 -3.28 10.74
C PRO A 412 -14.09 -1.77 11.03
N TRP A 413 -13.01 -1.21 11.56
CA TRP A 413 -12.98 0.13 12.16
C TRP A 413 -12.43 1.20 11.23
N GLN A 414 -12.96 2.41 11.39
CA GLN A 414 -12.47 3.63 10.75
C GLN A 414 -11.67 4.47 11.73
N TYR A 415 -10.48 4.94 11.32
CA TYR A 415 -9.64 5.86 12.10
C TYR A 415 -9.44 7.17 11.35
N ARG A 416 -9.39 8.27 12.09
CA ARG A 416 -9.09 9.61 11.60
C ARG A 416 -7.97 10.24 12.43
N LEU A 417 -7.38 11.29 11.89
CA LEU A 417 -6.44 12.12 12.63
C LEU A 417 -7.22 13.21 13.37
N TYR A 418 -6.96 13.33 14.66
CA TYR A 418 -7.51 14.36 15.53
C TYR A 418 -6.36 15.23 16.03
N ALA A 419 -6.51 16.54 15.92
CA ALA A 419 -5.54 17.51 16.42
C ALA A 419 -6.01 18.05 17.79
N TYR A 420 -5.16 17.92 18.80
CA TYR A 420 -5.35 18.55 20.10
C TYR A 420 -4.43 19.76 20.18
N GLU A 421 -5.02 20.92 20.41
CA GLU A 421 -4.30 22.19 20.51
C GLU A 421 -3.58 22.37 21.85
N PRO A 422 -2.60 23.28 21.93
CA PRO A 422 -1.98 23.67 23.19
C PRO A 422 -3.02 24.03 24.26
N GLY A 423 -2.83 23.51 25.47
CA GLY A 423 -3.78 23.61 26.58
C GLY A 423 -4.84 22.49 26.62
N ARG A 424 -5.03 21.74 25.52
CA ARG A 424 -5.93 20.58 25.46
C ARG A 424 -5.20 19.24 25.39
N SER A 425 -3.97 19.21 24.89
CA SER A 425 -3.14 17.99 24.82
C SER A 425 -2.86 17.40 26.20
N ASP A 426 -2.65 16.08 26.29
CA ASP A 426 -2.40 15.38 27.56
C ASP A 426 -0.93 15.58 28.02
N PRO A 427 -0.67 16.28 29.14
CA PRO A 427 0.68 16.53 29.63
C PRO A 427 1.51 15.26 29.87
N ALA A 428 0.85 14.17 30.28
CA ALA A 428 1.53 12.91 30.60
C ALA A 428 2.05 12.17 29.36
N GLN A 429 1.68 12.63 28.16
CA GLN A 429 2.06 12.02 26.89
C GLN A 429 2.94 12.92 26.01
N ARG A 430 3.41 14.05 26.54
CA ARG A 430 4.33 14.95 25.83
C ARG A 430 5.68 14.25 25.58
N LEU A 431 6.17 14.35 24.34
CA LEU A 431 7.47 13.86 23.88
C LEU A 431 8.36 14.96 23.27
N VAL A 432 7.79 16.13 22.97
CA VAL A 432 8.50 17.34 22.53
C VAL A 432 8.99 18.16 23.73
N ASP A 433 9.99 19.00 23.52
CA ASP A 433 10.54 19.87 24.58
C ASP A 433 9.48 20.80 25.15
N GLY A 434 9.64 21.22 26.41
CA GLY A 434 8.68 22.05 27.14
C GLY A 434 7.95 21.28 28.25
N GLN A 435 6.92 21.89 28.84
CA GLN A 435 6.20 21.34 29.99
C GLN A 435 4.69 21.49 29.82
N GLY A 436 3.92 20.66 30.54
CA GLY A 436 2.46 20.75 30.55
C GLY A 436 1.79 20.44 29.20
N ALA A 437 0.58 20.95 29.03
CA ALA A 437 -0.28 20.74 27.85
C ALA A 437 0.05 21.66 26.66
N ASP A 438 1.10 22.48 26.76
CA ASP A 438 1.40 23.54 25.77
C ASP A 438 2.13 22.97 24.54
N TYR A 439 1.43 22.14 23.76
CA TYR A 439 1.89 21.54 22.52
C TYR A 439 0.71 21.02 21.69
N TRP A 440 0.90 20.89 20.39
CA TRP A 440 -0.04 20.18 19.51
C TRP A 440 0.22 18.69 19.52
N ASP A 441 -0.84 17.88 19.65
CA ASP A 441 -0.78 16.41 19.48
C ASP A 441 -1.74 15.96 18.38
N PHE A 442 -1.20 15.36 17.32
CA PHE A 442 -1.96 14.78 16.23
C PHE A 442 -2.05 13.27 16.45
N ARG A 443 -3.26 12.80 16.75
CA ARG A 443 -3.51 11.42 17.17
C ARG A 443 -4.38 10.68 16.17
N LEU A 444 -3.97 9.46 15.80
CA LEU A 444 -4.88 8.51 15.17
C LEU A 444 -5.86 7.98 16.21
N GLN A 445 -7.14 8.22 15.97
CA GLN A 445 -8.22 7.73 16.83
C GLN A 445 -9.34 7.12 16.00
N SER A 446 -9.96 6.06 16.52
CA SER A 446 -11.17 5.49 15.96
C SER A 446 -12.25 6.58 15.86
N MET A 447 -12.80 6.77 14.66
CA MET A 447 -13.89 7.71 14.45
C MET A 447 -15.10 7.30 15.28
N ARG A 448 -15.87 8.27 15.73
CA ARG A 448 -17.06 8.05 16.54
C ARG A 448 -18.31 8.49 15.81
N THR A 449 -19.38 7.72 15.96
CA THR A 449 -20.70 8.13 15.44
C THR A 449 -21.26 9.28 16.28
N ALA A 450 -21.86 10.27 15.62
CA ALA A 450 -22.54 11.38 16.28
C ALA A 450 -23.86 10.93 16.95
N GLY A 451 -24.24 11.58 18.06
CA GLY A 451 -25.51 11.37 18.76
C GLY A 451 -25.36 10.83 20.19
N ALA A 452 -26.48 10.76 20.92
CA ALA A 452 -26.55 10.40 22.34
C ALA A 452 -26.02 8.98 22.69
N ALA A 453 -25.86 8.13 21.69
CA ALA A 453 -25.40 6.75 21.84
C ALA A 453 -24.20 6.52 20.92
N SER A 454 -23.10 7.22 21.21
CA SER A 454 -21.87 7.17 20.42
C SER A 454 -21.26 5.76 20.45
N ARG A 455 -20.74 5.30 19.31
CA ARG A 455 -19.92 4.08 19.20
C ARG A 455 -18.76 4.28 18.23
N ALA A 456 -17.82 3.35 18.21
CA ALA A 456 -16.79 3.33 17.18
C ALA A 456 -17.45 3.17 15.80
N ALA A 457 -17.04 4.01 14.87
CA ALA A 457 -17.50 4.01 13.49
C ALA A 457 -16.86 2.82 12.75
N LEU A 458 -17.70 2.14 11.98
CA LEU A 458 -17.25 1.13 11.04
C LEU A 458 -16.62 1.79 9.80
N ALA A 459 -15.74 1.08 9.11
CA ALA A 459 -15.34 1.48 7.77
C ALA A 459 -16.56 1.53 6.83
N PRO A 460 -16.66 2.48 5.89
CA PRO A 460 -17.87 2.73 5.08
C PRO A 460 -18.41 1.51 4.32
N GLN A 461 -17.55 0.55 3.98
CA GLN A 461 -17.90 -0.69 3.31
C GLN A 461 -18.55 -1.75 4.22
N VAL A 462 -18.26 -1.75 5.52
CA VAL A 462 -18.70 -2.80 6.46
C VAL A 462 -20.23 -2.85 6.60
N PRO A 463 -20.97 -1.72 6.65
CA PRO A 463 -22.43 -1.75 6.58
C PRO A 463 -23.00 -2.54 5.41
N ALA A 464 -22.34 -2.52 4.24
CA ALA A 464 -22.75 -3.33 3.09
C ALA A 464 -22.63 -4.82 3.37
N TYR A 465 -21.57 -5.24 4.06
CA TYR A 465 -21.35 -6.63 4.44
C TYR A 465 -22.36 -7.12 5.49
N LEU A 466 -22.68 -6.28 6.47
CA LEU A 466 -23.61 -6.61 7.57
C LEU A 466 -25.03 -6.91 7.09
N VAL A 467 -25.48 -6.29 6.01
CA VAL A 467 -26.85 -6.45 5.50
C VAL A 467 -27.00 -7.58 4.49
N LEU A 468 -25.90 -8.16 3.98
CA LEU A 468 -25.93 -9.14 2.88
C LEU A 468 -26.83 -10.34 3.18
N ALA A 469 -26.68 -10.98 4.34
CA ALA A 469 -27.47 -12.16 4.68
C ALA A 469 -28.97 -11.86 4.67
N HIS A 470 -29.40 -10.76 5.30
CA HIS A 470 -30.80 -10.36 5.34
C HIS A 470 -31.33 -10.01 3.94
N ALA A 471 -30.54 -9.29 3.13
CA ALA A 471 -30.91 -8.91 1.78
C ALA A 471 -31.08 -10.14 0.86
N LEU A 472 -30.14 -11.09 0.90
CA LEU A 472 -30.17 -12.32 0.10
C LEU A 472 -31.34 -13.23 0.48
N PHE A 473 -31.69 -13.34 1.77
CA PHE A 473 -32.91 -14.06 2.16
C PHE A 473 -34.16 -13.47 1.51
N GLY A 474 -34.27 -12.14 1.45
CA GLY A 474 -35.43 -11.50 0.82
C GLY A 474 -35.43 -11.57 -0.71
N TYR A 475 -34.27 -11.55 -1.37
CA TYR A 475 -34.19 -11.89 -2.81
C TYR A 475 -34.64 -13.33 -3.05
N GLY A 476 -34.09 -14.29 -2.31
CA GLY A 476 -34.43 -15.71 -2.41
C GLY A 476 -35.91 -15.99 -2.17
N ARG A 477 -36.53 -15.31 -1.19
CA ARG A 477 -37.99 -15.35 -0.98
C ARG A 477 -38.76 -14.82 -2.19
N SER A 478 -38.28 -13.75 -2.84
CA SER A 478 -38.93 -13.19 -4.04
C SER A 478 -38.82 -14.16 -5.22
N ALA A 479 -37.66 -14.79 -5.40
CA ALA A 479 -37.44 -15.82 -6.43
C ALA A 479 -38.29 -17.09 -6.19
N MET A 480 -38.34 -17.61 -4.96
CA MET A 480 -39.20 -18.74 -4.58
C MET A 480 -40.68 -18.37 -4.68
N GLY A 481 -41.05 -17.13 -4.33
CA GLY A 481 -42.39 -16.62 -4.51
C GLY A 481 -42.81 -16.47 -5.98
N ALA A 482 -41.86 -16.27 -6.90
CA ALA A 482 -42.13 -16.22 -8.33
C ALA A 482 -42.51 -17.59 -8.91
N LEU A 483 -42.12 -18.71 -8.28
CA LEU A 483 -42.49 -20.05 -8.74
C LEU A 483 -44.01 -20.27 -8.74
N ARG A 484 -44.71 -19.70 -7.75
CA ARG A 484 -46.13 -19.98 -7.39
C ARG A 484 -46.63 -21.33 -7.92
N PRO A 485 -46.17 -22.45 -7.34
CA PRO A 485 -46.51 -23.77 -7.85
C PRO A 485 -48.03 -24.01 -7.87
N GLY A 486 -48.77 -23.50 -6.88
CA GLY A 486 -50.23 -23.67 -6.77
C GLY A 486 -51.09 -22.75 -7.66
N ASP A 487 -50.51 -21.82 -8.43
CA ASP A 487 -51.28 -20.90 -9.30
C ASP A 487 -51.54 -21.50 -10.70
N VAL A 488 -51.20 -22.76 -10.92
CA VAL A 488 -51.44 -23.43 -12.20
C VAL A 488 -52.90 -23.84 -12.25
N GLY A 489 -53.60 -23.40 -13.30
CA GLY A 489 -55.02 -23.67 -13.49
C GLY A 489 -55.36 -25.17 -13.55
N PRO A 490 -56.65 -25.53 -13.62
CA PRO A 490 -57.12 -26.92 -13.56
C PRO A 490 -56.71 -27.79 -14.77
N SER A 491 -55.97 -27.25 -15.74
CA SER A 491 -55.46 -28.02 -16.87
C SER A 491 -54.63 -29.20 -16.37
N ARG A 492 -54.85 -30.37 -16.99
CA ARG A 492 -54.04 -31.57 -16.76
C ARG A 492 -52.85 -31.65 -17.73
N GLU A 493 -52.66 -30.62 -18.56
CA GLU A 493 -51.55 -30.56 -19.50
C GLU A 493 -50.28 -30.03 -18.83
N PRO A 494 -49.09 -30.53 -19.22
CA PRO A 494 -47.82 -29.92 -18.88
C PRO A 494 -47.78 -28.46 -19.35
N ALA A 495 -47.07 -27.61 -18.62
CA ALA A 495 -46.93 -26.20 -18.99
C ALA A 495 -45.49 -25.68 -18.93
N LEU A 496 -45.19 -24.75 -19.83
CA LEU A 496 -44.01 -23.90 -19.80
C LEU A 496 -44.40 -22.51 -19.30
N ARG A 497 -43.70 -22.01 -18.29
CA ARG A 497 -43.96 -20.74 -17.61
C ARG A 497 -42.76 -19.83 -17.69
N VAL A 498 -42.99 -18.57 -18.05
CA VAL A 498 -41.98 -17.50 -17.98
C VAL A 498 -42.51 -16.40 -17.08
N ARG A 499 -41.72 -15.98 -16.10
CA ARG A 499 -42.09 -14.93 -15.13
C ARG A 499 -40.97 -13.93 -14.92
N ALA A 500 -41.28 -12.66 -15.12
CA ALA A 500 -40.47 -11.56 -14.63
C ALA A 500 -40.94 -11.17 -13.23
N PHE A 501 -39.99 -10.93 -12.31
CA PHE A 501 -40.28 -10.46 -10.97
C PHE A 501 -39.32 -9.34 -10.59
N GLY A 502 -39.82 -8.38 -9.81
CA GLY A 502 -38.99 -7.30 -9.29
C GLY A 502 -39.72 -6.50 -8.22
N GLY A 503 -38.97 -5.67 -7.52
CA GLY A 503 -39.55 -4.85 -6.46
C GLY A 503 -38.52 -4.06 -5.67
N ASP A 504 -39.03 -3.13 -4.89
CA ASP A 504 -38.27 -2.35 -3.94
C ASP A 504 -38.65 -2.74 -2.52
N ALA A 505 -37.65 -2.97 -1.68
CA ALA A 505 -37.81 -3.25 -0.27
C ALA A 505 -36.96 -2.29 0.57
N MET A 506 -37.49 -1.93 1.72
CA MET A 506 -36.80 -1.22 2.79
C MET A 506 -36.77 -2.10 4.02
N TYR A 507 -35.60 -2.23 4.61
CA TYR A 507 -35.42 -2.92 5.88
C TYR A 507 -35.04 -1.92 6.96
N ARG A 508 -35.77 -1.97 8.06
CA ARG A 508 -35.42 -1.30 9.31
C ARG A 508 -34.88 -2.34 10.30
N SER A 509 -33.65 -2.16 10.74
CA SER A 509 -33.01 -3.04 11.71
C SER A 509 -33.72 -2.97 13.06
N ARG A 510 -33.70 -4.09 13.78
CA ARG A 510 -34.12 -4.15 15.19
C ARG A 510 -32.97 -4.02 16.16
N LEU A 511 -31.74 -4.08 15.65
CA LEU A 511 -30.56 -3.80 16.45
C LEU A 511 -30.50 -2.30 16.70
N ALA A 512 -30.14 -1.93 17.93
CA ALA A 512 -29.87 -0.53 18.26
C ALA A 512 -28.68 -0.01 17.43
N ALA A 513 -28.63 1.30 17.23
CA ALA A 513 -27.51 1.94 16.54
C ALA A 513 -26.17 1.61 17.22
N THR A 514 -26.12 1.55 18.56
CA THR A 514 -24.94 1.17 19.36
C THR A 514 -24.48 -0.28 19.15
N SER A 515 -25.36 -1.15 18.68
CA SER A 515 -25.05 -2.55 18.34
C SER A 515 -24.93 -2.75 16.83
N TYR A 516 -24.50 -1.71 16.11
CA TYR A 516 -24.27 -1.73 14.65
C TYR A 516 -25.51 -2.10 13.83
N GLY A 517 -26.70 -1.67 14.27
CA GLY A 517 -27.91 -1.80 13.49
C GLY A 517 -27.86 -0.97 12.20
N VAL A 518 -28.01 -1.64 11.05
CA VAL A 518 -27.96 -1.02 9.73
C VAL A 518 -29.28 -1.23 8.99
N ASP A 519 -29.91 -0.12 8.62
CA ASP A 519 -31.07 -0.10 7.72
C ASP A 519 -30.60 -0.22 6.27
N TYR A 520 -31.44 -0.70 5.35
CA TYR A 520 -31.08 -0.72 3.94
C TYR A 520 -32.28 -0.58 3.00
N ARG A 521 -32.01 -0.16 1.77
CA ARG A 521 -32.91 -0.28 0.60
C ARG A 521 -32.41 -1.39 -0.30
N ARG A 522 -33.31 -2.20 -0.85
CA ARG A 522 -33.02 -3.28 -1.79
C ARG A 522 -33.92 -3.16 -3.00
N ARG A 523 -33.34 -3.34 -4.19
CA ARG A 523 -34.07 -3.42 -5.46
C ARG A 523 -33.75 -4.75 -6.13
N ASP A 524 -34.79 -5.55 -6.32
CA ASP A 524 -34.69 -6.88 -6.93
C ASP A 524 -35.21 -6.83 -8.36
N ARG A 525 -34.57 -7.62 -9.22
CA ARG A 525 -35.05 -7.94 -10.57
C ARG A 525 -34.65 -9.36 -10.93
N GLY A 526 -35.52 -10.09 -11.61
CA GLY A 526 -35.20 -11.43 -12.07
C GLY A 526 -36.18 -11.95 -13.11
N LEU A 527 -35.71 -12.94 -13.86
CA LEU A 527 -36.45 -13.72 -14.83
C LEU A 527 -36.41 -15.17 -14.39
N GLN A 528 -37.55 -15.85 -14.48
CA GLN A 528 -37.69 -17.26 -14.18
C GLN A 528 -38.38 -17.98 -15.33
N ILE A 529 -37.86 -19.14 -15.68
CA ILE A 529 -38.45 -20.07 -16.65
C ILE A 529 -38.70 -21.38 -15.90
N ALA A 530 -39.93 -21.88 -15.91
CA ALA A 530 -40.31 -23.12 -15.24
C ALA A 530 -41.04 -24.04 -16.22
N ALA A 531 -40.72 -25.32 -16.20
CA ALA A 531 -41.34 -26.32 -17.06
C ALA A 531 -41.84 -27.49 -16.21
N ASP A 532 -43.03 -27.97 -16.50
CA ASP A 532 -43.56 -29.18 -15.89
C ASP A 532 -42.98 -30.39 -16.61
N MET A 533 -42.42 -31.31 -15.83
CA MET A 533 -41.82 -32.56 -16.34
C MET A 533 -42.83 -33.70 -16.33
N LEU A 534 -43.75 -33.71 -15.36
CA LEU A 534 -44.78 -34.72 -15.22
C LEU A 534 -46.05 -34.10 -14.64
N VAL A 535 -47.17 -34.39 -15.30
CA VAL A 535 -48.52 -34.18 -14.76
C VAL A 535 -49.22 -35.53 -14.81
N HIS A 536 -49.67 -36.03 -13.66
CA HIS A 536 -50.25 -37.36 -13.55
C HIS A 536 -51.43 -37.37 -12.57
N ALA A 537 -52.49 -38.10 -12.89
CA ALA A 537 -53.64 -38.27 -12.01
C ALA A 537 -53.58 -39.64 -11.32
N ILE A 538 -53.77 -39.65 -10.01
CA ILE A 538 -53.80 -40.83 -9.14
C ILE A 538 -55.10 -40.77 -8.33
N GLY A 539 -56.12 -41.50 -8.78
CA GLY A 539 -57.48 -41.37 -8.23
C GLY A 539 -57.98 -39.93 -8.33
N GLU A 540 -58.43 -39.37 -7.20
CA GLU A 540 -58.89 -37.98 -7.08
C GLU A 540 -57.75 -36.95 -6.91
N THR A 541 -56.48 -37.37 -7.00
CA THR A 541 -55.32 -36.48 -6.79
C THR A 541 -54.56 -36.27 -8.09
N THR A 542 -54.31 -35.02 -8.46
CA THR A 542 -53.39 -34.66 -9.55
C THR A 542 -52.03 -34.26 -8.97
N VAL A 543 -50.97 -34.90 -9.47
CA VAL A 543 -49.58 -34.59 -9.15
C VAL A 543 -48.96 -33.85 -10.33
N ARG A 544 -48.39 -32.67 -10.10
CA ARG A 544 -47.61 -31.90 -11.07
C ARG A 544 -46.22 -31.65 -10.51
N THR A 545 -45.18 -31.97 -11.27
CA THR A 545 -43.79 -31.77 -10.84
C THR A 545 -42.95 -31.24 -11.98
N GLY A 546 -41.98 -30.39 -11.66
CA GLY A 546 -41.20 -29.70 -12.66
C GLY A 546 -39.97 -29.00 -12.12
N ILE A 547 -39.25 -28.36 -13.04
CA ILE A 547 -38.03 -27.62 -12.74
C ILE A 547 -38.19 -26.15 -13.11
N ALA A 548 -37.41 -25.30 -12.48
CA ALA A 548 -37.35 -23.88 -12.76
C ALA A 548 -35.92 -23.37 -12.71
N LEU A 549 -35.57 -22.55 -13.69
CA LEU A 549 -34.33 -21.81 -13.76
C LEU A 549 -34.63 -20.34 -13.53
N SER A 550 -33.82 -19.65 -12.75
CA SER A 550 -33.94 -18.20 -12.61
C SER A 550 -32.59 -17.50 -12.64
N SER A 551 -32.59 -16.29 -13.17
CA SER A 551 -31.46 -15.38 -13.13
C SER A 551 -31.92 -13.97 -12.82
N GLY A 552 -31.13 -13.24 -12.04
CA GLY A 552 -31.49 -11.89 -11.64
C GLY A 552 -30.40 -11.23 -10.84
N SER A 553 -30.74 -10.08 -10.27
CA SER A 553 -29.83 -9.32 -9.43
C SER A 553 -30.57 -8.57 -8.34
N SER A 554 -29.87 -8.31 -7.24
CA SER A 554 -30.31 -7.44 -6.16
C SER A 554 -29.29 -6.32 -5.97
N ARG A 555 -29.76 -5.07 -5.96
CA ARG A 555 -28.96 -3.90 -5.56
C ARG A 555 -29.33 -3.52 -4.13
N ILE A 556 -28.34 -3.37 -3.27
CA ILE A 556 -28.48 -3.19 -1.83
C ILE A 556 -27.77 -1.89 -1.45
N LEU A 557 -28.50 -1.00 -0.79
CA LEU A 557 -28.07 0.33 -0.40
C LEU A 557 -28.23 0.47 1.12
N PRO A 558 -27.18 0.14 1.90
CA PRO A 558 -27.14 0.39 3.33
C PRO A 558 -27.34 1.87 3.65
N ARG A 559 -27.90 2.12 4.83
CA ARG A 559 -28.07 3.44 5.43
C ARG A 559 -27.34 3.43 6.76
N ALA A 560 -26.16 4.02 6.75
CA ALA A 560 -25.24 4.04 7.86
C ALA A 560 -24.67 5.47 8.01
N ALA A 561 -24.31 5.85 9.23
CA ALA A 561 -23.74 7.18 9.52
C ALA A 561 -22.28 7.30 9.04
N GLU A 562 -21.64 6.16 8.84
CA GLU A 562 -20.22 5.98 8.53
C GLU A 562 -19.84 6.28 7.08
N GLY A 563 -20.83 6.57 6.24
CA GLY A 563 -20.63 6.86 4.82
C GLY A 563 -21.49 5.99 3.92
N ARG A 564 -21.43 6.30 2.63
CA ARG A 564 -22.19 5.58 1.61
C ARG A 564 -21.42 4.35 1.15
N SER A 565 -22.14 3.24 1.03
CA SER A 565 -21.72 2.05 0.32
C SER A 565 -22.89 1.49 -0.48
N ASP A 566 -22.59 0.66 -1.48
CA ASP A 566 -23.57 -0.18 -2.13
C ASP A 566 -23.04 -1.58 -2.39
N ALA A 567 -23.94 -2.54 -2.42
CA ALA A 567 -23.63 -3.91 -2.79
C ALA A 567 -24.55 -4.38 -3.90
N ARG A 568 -24.02 -5.20 -4.80
CA ARG A 568 -24.77 -5.85 -5.87
C ARG A 568 -24.56 -7.34 -5.78
N ALA A 569 -25.66 -8.09 -5.76
CA ALA A 569 -25.65 -9.53 -5.81
C ALA A 569 -26.28 -10.00 -7.13
N GLU A 570 -25.54 -10.76 -7.92
CA GLU A 570 -26.04 -11.45 -9.10
C GLU A 570 -26.38 -12.88 -8.73
N ALA A 571 -27.58 -13.34 -9.12
CA ALA A 571 -28.12 -14.61 -8.69
C ALA A 571 -28.44 -15.50 -9.90
N ARG A 572 -28.14 -16.78 -9.75
CA ARG A 572 -28.58 -17.85 -10.64
C ARG A 572 -29.10 -19.00 -9.78
N ALA A 573 -30.30 -19.49 -10.07
CA ALA A 573 -30.92 -20.54 -9.28
C ALA A 573 -31.56 -21.62 -10.13
N LEU A 574 -31.54 -22.84 -9.60
CA LEU A 574 -32.29 -23.99 -10.07
C LEU A 574 -33.24 -24.40 -8.94
N ALA A 575 -34.50 -24.64 -9.25
CA ALA A 575 -35.47 -25.15 -8.30
C ALA A 575 -36.23 -26.32 -8.89
N TRP A 576 -36.52 -27.30 -8.05
CA TRP A 576 -37.50 -28.33 -8.29
C TRP A 576 -38.78 -27.96 -7.54
N HIS A 577 -39.95 -28.27 -8.11
CA HIS A 577 -41.23 -28.03 -7.45
C HIS A 577 -42.22 -29.16 -7.74
N ALA A 578 -43.10 -29.41 -6.78
CA ALA A 578 -44.19 -30.37 -6.89
C ALA A 578 -45.48 -29.78 -6.31
N VAL A 579 -46.60 -30.14 -6.91
CA VAL A 579 -47.95 -29.68 -6.56
C VAL A 579 -48.87 -30.88 -6.59
N LEU A 580 -49.65 -31.02 -5.53
CA LEU A 580 -50.65 -32.05 -5.35
C LEU A 580 -51.98 -31.34 -5.16
N THR A 581 -52.96 -31.61 -6.02
CA THR A 581 -54.31 -31.05 -5.91
C THR A 581 -55.33 -32.18 -5.88
N THR A 582 -56.27 -32.15 -4.94
CA THR A 582 -57.35 -33.14 -4.83
C THR A 582 -58.66 -32.58 -5.37
N GLU A 583 -59.56 -33.45 -5.81
CA GLU A 583 -60.94 -33.05 -6.20
C GLU A 583 -61.71 -32.45 -5.02
N SER A 584 -61.40 -32.87 -3.78
CA SER A 584 -61.93 -32.27 -2.54
C SER A 584 -61.45 -30.83 -2.27
N GLY A 585 -60.56 -30.28 -3.10
CA GLY A 585 -60.11 -28.89 -3.04
C GLY A 585 -58.80 -28.67 -2.29
N TRP A 586 -58.18 -29.69 -1.70
CA TRP A 586 -56.88 -29.52 -1.05
C TRP A 586 -55.77 -29.32 -2.07
N ALA A 587 -54.84 -28.42 -1.76
CA ALA A 587 -53.65 -28.17 -2.54
C ALA A 587 -52.42 -28.14 -1.65
N LEU A 588 -51.48 -29.04 -1.92
CA LEU A 588 -50.17 -29.08 -1.29
C LEU A 588 -49.11 -28.77 -2.35
N ALA A 589 -48.28 -27.78 -2.09
CA ALA A 589 -47.17 -27.43 -2.96
C ALA A 589 -45.86 -27.45 -2.17
N SER A 590 -44.81 -27.96 -2.81
CA SER A 590 -43.46 -27.99 -2.29
C SER A 590 -42.46 -27.52 -3.35
N ALA A 591 -41.36 -26.93 -2.90
CA ALA A 591 -40.26 -26.56 -3.77
C ALA A 591 -38.93 -26.63 -3.03
N TYR A 592 -37.89 -27.06 -3.74
CA TYR A 592 -36.51 -27.04 -3.27
C TYR A 592 -35.61 -26.34 -4.28
N GLY A 593 -34.95 -25.28 -3.85
CA GLY A 593 -34.12 -24.41 -4.67
C GLY A 593 -32.66 -24.39 -4.22
N PHE A 594 -31.77 -24.32 -5.19
CA PHE A 594 -30.35 -24.02 -5.01
C PHE A 594 -29.99 -22.76 -5.79
N SER A 595 -29.47 -21.76 -5.07
CA SER A 595 -29.12 -20.45 -5.61
C SER A 595 -27.62 -20.20 -5.45
N ARG A 596 -26.94 -19.69 -6.49
CA ARG A 596 -25.57 -19.18 -6.43
C ARG A 596 -25.58 -17.67 -6.58
N TYR A 597 -24.77 -17.00 -5.76
CA TYR A 597 -24.62 -15.55 -5.74
C TYR A 597 -23.18 -15.14 -6.01
N ARG A 598 -23.00 -14.12 -6.85
CA ARG A 598 -21.76 -13.35 -6.97
C ARG A 598 -22.03 -11.93 -6.46
N ILE A 599 -21.27 -11.50 -5.48
CA ILE A 599 -21.50 -10.27 -4.73
C ILE A 599 -20.30 -9.36 -4.92
N ALA A 600 -20.56 -8.09 -5.23
CA ALA A 600 -19.58 -7.03 -5.22
C ALA A 600 -20.05 -5.90 -4.30
N ALA A 601 -19.12 -5.19 -3.67
CA ALA A 601 -19.42 -4.00 -2.88
C ALA A 601 -18.51 -2.84 -3.28
N HIS A 602 -19.07 -1.64 -3.20
CA HIS A 602 -18.46 -0.40 -3.66
C HIS A 602 -18.64 0.71 -2.62
N THR A 603 -17.67 1.61 -2.58
CA THR A 603 -17.77 2.89 -1.85
C THR A 603 -17.38 4.03 -2.80
N PRO A 604 -17.93 5.25 -2.63
CA PRO A 604 -17.54 6.39 -3.46
C PRO A 604 -16.05 6.74 -3.35
N VAL A 605 -15.43 6.52 -2.18
CA VAL A 605 -14.04 6.91 -1.91
C VAL A 605 -13.03 5.88 -2.41
N ARG A 606 -13.31 4.57 -2.24
CA ARG A 606 -12.36 3.49 -2.59
C ARG A 606 -12.69 2.79 -3.91
N GLY A 607 -13.84 3.08 -4.54
CA GLY A 607 -14.31 2.31 -5.69
C GLY A 607 -14.79 0.92 -5.28
N GLU A 608 -14.41 -0.12 -6.02
CA GLU A 608 -14.73 -1.51 -5.69
C GLU A 608 -13.86 -2.01 -4.54
N VAL A 609 -14.50 -2.31 -3.41
CA VAL A 609 -13.82 -2.72 -2.17
C VAL A 609 -13.87 -4.23 -1.93
N LEU A 610 -14.89 -4.91 -2.45
CA LEU A 610 -15.04 -6.35 -2.31
C LEU A 610 -15.34 -6.98 -3.67
N PRO A 611 -14.31 -7.41 -4.40
CA PRO A 611 -14.51 -8.12 -5.65
C PRO A 611 -14.98 -9.56 -5.39
N ASN A 612 -16.08 -9.97 -6.04
CA ASN A 612 -16.41 -11.38 -6.28
C ASN A 612 -16.58 -12.28 -5.03
N LEU A 613 -17.18 -11.75 -3.95
CA LEU A 613 -17.63 -12.61 -2.84
C LEU A 613 -18.69 -13.60 -3.36
N ARG A 614 -18.44 -14.90 -3.15
CA ARG A 614 -19.36 -15.96 -3.56
C ARG A 614 -20.22 -16.41 -2.40
N ALA A 615 -21.50 -16.61 -2.65
CA ALA A 615 -22.40 -17.25 -1.70
C ALA A 615 -23.31 -18.27 -2.39
N SER A 616 -23.89 -19.16 -1.61
CA SER A 616 -24.90 -20.12 -2.06
C SER A 616 -26.06 -20.18 -1.08
N ALA A 617 -27.27 -20.45 -1.56
CA ALA A 617 -28.43 -20.72 -0.73
C ALA A 617 -29.05 -22.08 -1.06
N ASN A 618 -29.55 -22.74 -0.02
CA ASN A 618 -30.52 -23.84 -0.15
C ASN A 618 -31.84 -23.36 0.42
N GLU A 619 -32.92 -23.60 -0.31
CA GLU A 619 -34.22 -22.99 -0.04
C GLU A 619 -35.29 -24.07 -0.16
N ALA A 620 -36.03 -24.33 0.91
CA ALA A 620 -37.10 -25.32 0.94
C ALA A 620 -38.40 -24.63 1.29
N MET A 621 -39.43 -24.83 0.48
CA MET A 621 -40.76 -24.26 0.68
C MET A 621 -41.80 -25.38 0.69
N ALA A 622 -42.76 -25.27 1.60
CA ALA A 622 -43.98 -26.07 1.60
C ALA A 622 -45.17 -25.17 1.85
N SER A 623 -46.29 -25.43 1.19
CA SER A 623 -47.54 -24.69 1.38
C SER A 623 -48.74 -25.59 1.23
N VAL A 624 -49.73 -25.37 2.07
CA VAL A 624 -51.03 -26.04 2.05
C VAL A 624 -52.13 -24.99 1.89
N GLY A 625 -53.14 -25.30 1.09
CA GLY A 625 -54.32 -24.49 0.91
C GLY A 625 -55.55 -25.34 0.63
N PHE A 626 -56.73 -24.75 0.83
CA PHE A 626 -58.01 -25.41 0.57
C PHE A 626 -58.87 -24.53 -0.35
N HIS A 627 -59.24 -25.04 -1.51
CA HIS A 627 -60.06 -24.36 -2.50
C HIS A 627 -61.54 -24.43 -2.12
N TRP A 628 -62.03 -23.42 -1.41
CA TRP A 628 -63.43 -23.32 -1.04
C TRP A 628 -64.20 -22.47 -2.04
N ARG A 629 -65.26 -23.03 -2.65
CA ARG A 629 -66.13 -22.34 -3.63
C ARG A 629 -67.51 -22.05 -3.03
N PRO A 630 -67.69 -20.96 -2.27
CA PRO A 630 -68.99 -20.61 -1.68
C PRO A 630 -70.05 -20.18 -2.70
N SER A 631 -69.66 -19.80 -3.92
CA SER A 631 -70.58 -19.51 -5.02
C SER A 631 -69.93 -19.84 -6.37
N ALA A 632 -70.71 -19.81 -7.45
CA ALA A 632 -70.22 -20.07 -8.80
C ALA A 632 -69.11 -19.10 -9.26
N ARG A 633 -69.03 -17.90 -8.66
CA ARG A 633 -68.09 -16.84 -9.07
C ARG A 633 -67.00 -16.54 -8.05
N LEU A 634 -67.05 -17.11 -6.84
CA LEU A 634 -66.10 -16.80 -5.77
C LEU A 634 -65.34 -18.06 -5.36
N LEU A 635 -64.02 -17.97 -5.40
CA LEU A 635 -63.09 -18.97 -4.88
C LEU A 635 -62.30 -18.34 -3.72
N VAL A 636 -62.33 -18.98 -2.56
CA VAL A 636 -61.57 -18.57 -1.38
C VAL A 636 -60.57 -19.68 -1.04
N GLU A 637 -59.32 -19.31 -0.84
CA GLU A 637 -58.19 -20.22 -0.60
C GLU A 637 -57.49 -19.85 0.72
N PRO A 638 -58.04 -20.23 1.89
CA PRO A 638 -57.27 -20.21 3.13
C PRO A 638 -56.06 -21.14 3.01
N GLY A 639 -54.92 -20.72 3.55
CA GLY A 639 -53.71 -21.54 3.49
C GLY A 639 -52.55 -21.03 4.32
N ALA A 640 -51.57 -21.91 4.49
CA ALA A 640 -50.34 -21.65 5.20
C ALA A 640 -49.12 -22.05 4.36
N SER A 641 -47.98 -21.40 4.59
CA SER A 641 -46.72 -21.74 3.95
C SER A 641 -45.55 -21.59 4.90
N VAL A 642 -44.54 -22.43 4.73
CA VAL A 642 -43.24 -22.31 5.38
C VAL A 642 -42.17 -22.21 4.30
N LEU A 643 -41.22 -21.30 4.50
CA LEU A 643 -40.02 -21.14 3.69
C LEU A 643 -38.81 -21.20 4.62
N TRP A 644 -38.00 -22.24 4.46
CA TRP A 644 -36.70 -22.38 5.09
C TRP A 644 -35.61 -22.00 4.10
N GLN A 645 -34.64 -21.21 4.55
CA GLN A 645 -33.50 -20.77 3.75
C GLN A 645 -32.21 -20.93 4.57
N ARG A 646 -31.15 -21.43 3.93
CA ARG A 646 -29.80 -21.50 4.50
C ARG A 646 -28.80 -20.93 3.51
N LEU A 647 -28.11 -19.87 3.92
CA LEU A 647 -27.00 -19.29 3.18
C LEU A 647 -25.67 -19.91 3.61
N ARG A 648 -24.71 -19.94 2.70
CA ARG A 648 -23.29 -20.24 2.95
C ARG A 648 -22.46 -19.24 2.17
N PHE A 649 -21.64 -18.46 2.87
CA PHE A 649 -20.71 -17.52 2.27
C PHE A 649 -19.33 -18.16 2.13
N GLY A 650 -18.62 -17.85 1.04
CA GLY A 650 -17.18 -18.08 0.96
C GLY A 650 -16.43 -17.10 1.85
N LYS A 651 -15.16 -17.42 2.14
CA LYS A 651 -14.23 -16.44 2.69
C LYS A 651 -13.87 -15.42 1.59
N ALA A 652 -13.68 -14.17 1.97
CA ALA A 652 -13.16 -13.13 1.08
C ALA A 652 -12.30 -12.16 1.88
N ARG A 653 -11.41 -11.46 1.20
CA ARG A 653 -10.64 -10.35 1.76
C ARG A 653 -10.91 -9.12 0.91
N ASP A 654 -11.24 -8.01 1.56
CA ASP A 654 -11.52 -6.75 0.89
C ASP A 654 -10.21 -6.00 0.53
N THR A 655 -10.31 -4.90 -0.21
CA THR A 655 -9.15 -4.10 -0.67
C THR A 655 -8.38 -3.42 0.46
N ASP A 656 -9.03 -3.14 1.58
CA ASP A 656 -8.39 -2.58 2.79
C ASP A 656 -7.85 -3.70 3.70
N GLY A 657 -7.90 -4.96 3.24
CA GLY A 657 -7.34 -6.12 3.92
C GLY A 657 -8.27 -6.77 4.95
N ILE A 658 -9.54 -6.36 5.03
CA ILE A 658 -10.55 -6.89 5.95
C ILE A 658 -10.94 -8.31 5.54
N GLU A 659 -10.61 -9.29 6.38
CA GLU A 659 -11.04 -10.67 6.17
C GLU A 659 -12.50 -10.87 6.59
N LEU A 660 -13.30 -11.39 5.66
CA LEU A 660 -14.72 -11.63 5.85
C LEU A 660 -15.00 -13.13 6.01
N ALA A 661 -15.61 -13.49 7.13
CA ALA A 661 -16.14 -14.81 7.40
C ALA A 661 -17.57 -14.71 7.92
N ALA A 662 -18.53 -14.75 7.01
CA ALA A 662 -19.93 -14.96 7.37
C ALA A 662 -20.18 -16.47 7.54
N GLY A 663 -20.86 -16.84 8.62
CA GLY A 663 -21.20 -18.23 8.90
C GLY A 663 -22.23 -18.82 7.92
N SER A 664 -23.04 -19.75 8.40
CA SER A 664 -24.18 -20.28 7.63
C SER A 664 -25.50 -19.80 8.22
N PRO A 665 -25.91 -18.53 8.03
CA PRO A 665 -27.15 -18.03 8.59
C PRO A 665 -28.33 -18.79 7.98
N ARG A 666 -29.37 -18.98 8.80
CA ARG A 666 -30.61 -19.67 8.41
C ARG A 666 -31.81 -18.81 8.77
N ARG A 667 -32.85 -18.89 7.95
CA ARG A 667 -34.14 -18.23 8.19
C ARG A 667 -35.27 -19.21 7.94
N ALA A 668 -36.21 -19.28 8.88
CA ALA A 668 -37.50 -19.93 8.67
C ALA A 668 -38.59 -18.85 8.68
N THR A 669 -39.41 -18.80 7.64
CA THR A 669 -40.53 -17.87 7.49
C THR A 669 -41.82 -18.66 7.37
N VAL A 670 -42.76 -18.46 8.30
CA VAL A 670 -44.11 -19.01 8.23
C VAL A 670 -45.07 -17.90 7.80
N ARG A 671 -46.03 -18.21 6.93
CA ARG A 671 -47.10 -17.31 6.53
C ARG A 671 -48.45 -18.02 6.56
N ALA A 672 -49.49 -17.37 7.04
CA ALA A 672 -50.86 -17.87 7.02
C ALA A 672 -51.82 -16.76 6.59
N GLY A 673 -52.88 -17.12 5.87
CA GLY A 673 -53.83 -16.15 5.36
C GLY A 673 -54.80 -16.77 4.36
N ALA A 674 -55.41 -15.94 3.52
CA ALA A 674 -56.33 -16.40 2.50
C ALA A 674 -56.25 -15.54 1.24
N ARG A 675 -56.52 -16.19 0.10
CA ARG A 675 -56.76 -15.52 -1.18
C ARG A 675 -58.23 -15.61 -1.54
N ALA A 676 -58.81 -14.54 -2.06
CA ALA A 676 -60.14 -14.53 -2.65
C ALA A 676 -60.01 -14.17 -4.13
N SER A 677 -60.53 -15.03 -5.00
CA SER A 677 -60.47 -14.90 -6.46
C SER A 677 -61.90 -14.88 -7.01
N LEU A 678 -62.21 -13.93 -7.90
CA LEU A 678 -63.46 -13.92 -8.65
C LEU A 678 -63.24 -14.68 -9.96
N LEU A 679 -64.19 -15.51 -10.39
CA LEU A 679 -64.13 -16.24 -11.66
C LEU A 679 -65.12 -15.58 -12.63
N LEU A 680 -64.60 -14.85 -13.62
CA LEU A 680 -65.39 -14.11 -14.59
C LEU A 680 -65.15 -14.67 -16.00
N GLN A 681 -66.22 -14.88 -16.75
CA GLN A 681 -66.20 -15.31 -18.15
C GLN A 681 -66.79 -14.20 -19.03
N PRO A 682 -65.96 -13.26 -19.52
CA PRO A 682 -66.44 -12.16 -20.35
C PRO A 682 -66.97 -12.68 -21.70
N GLN A 683 -68.05 -12.07 -22.20
CA GLN A 683 -68.58 -12.38 -23.53
C GLN A 683 -67.71 -11.71 -24.61
N GLY A 684 -66.68 -12.41 -25.10
CA GLY A 684 -65.77 -11.91 -26.14
C GLY A 684 -64.84 -12.99 -26.70
N ARG A 685 -64.15 -12.72 -27.84
CA ARG A 685 -63.27 -13.70 -28.51
C ARG A 685 -61.82 -13.71 -28.03
N THR A 686 -61.36 -12.69 -27.30
CA THR A 686 -59.93 -12.46 -27.00
C THR A 686 -59.50 -12.85 -25.58
N ILE A 687 -60.42 -12.88 -24.62
CA ILE A 687 -60.16 -13.31 -23.24
C ILE A 687 -61.28 -14.29 -22.89
N ARG A 688 -60.95 -15.54 -22.58
CA ARG A 688 -61.91 -16.59 -22.22
C ARG A 688 -62.32 -16.53 -20.76
N THR A 689 -61.35 -16.34 -19.87
CA THR A 689 -61.55 -16.26 -18.42
C THR A 689 -60.69 -15.14 -17.85
N TRP A 690 -61.26 -14.38 -16.94
CA TRP A 690 -60.59 -13.37 -16.14
C TRP A 690 -60.78 -13.68 -14.65
N SER A 691 -59.68 -13.89 -13.93
CA SER A 691 -59.71 -14.21 -12.50
C SER A 691 -58.94 -13.21 -11.65
N PRO A 692 -59.54 -12.04 -11.31
CA PRO A 692 -58.93 -11.10 -10.39
C PRO A 692 -58.98 -11.65 -8.96
N TYR A 693 -57.96 -11.34 -8.17
CA TYR A 693 -57.85 -11.82 -6.80
C TYR A 693 -57.23 -10.81 -5.84
N LEU A 694 -57.52 -11.01 -4.56
CA LEU A 694 -56.88 -10.37 -3.42
C LEU A 694 -56.30 -11.46 -2.50
N ASP A 695 -55.04 -11.33 -2.07
CA ASP A 695 -54.38 -12.24 -1.12
C ASP A 695 -53.91 -11.44 0.10
N LEU A 696 -54.25 -11.89 1.29
CA LEU A 696 -53.82 -11.29 2.56
C LEU A 696 -53.20 -12.35 3.45
N ARG A 697 -51.94 -12.14 3.85
CA ARG A 697 -51.18 -13.08 4.70
C ARG A 697 -50.44 -12.38 5.83
N TYR A 698 -50.44 -13.01 6.99
CA TYR A 698 -49.58 -12.66 8.11
C TYR A 698 -48.34 -13.55 8.13
N GLY A 699 -47.16 -12.96 8.33
CA GLY A 699 -45.87 -13.64 8.27
C GLY A 699 -45.02 -13.48 9.52
N LEU A 700 -44.28 -14.54 9.86
CA LEU A 700 -43.35 -14.62 10.97
C LEU A 700 -42.02 -15.21 10.50
N ALA A 701 -40.91 -14.48 10.69
CA ALA A 701 -39.57 -14.98 10.39
C ALA A 701 -38.71 -15.13 11.65
N ARG A 702 -37.95 -16.23 11.71
CA ARG A 702 -36.97 -16.52 12.77
C ARG A 702 -35.62 -16.86 12.15
N ASP A 703 -34.57 -16.25 12.67
CA ASP A 703 -33.21 -16.36 12.14
C ASP A 703 -32.27 -17.01 13.15
N THR A 704 -31.32 -17.81 12.68
CA THR A 704 -30.20 -18.36 13.46
C THR A 704 -28.88 -18.11 12.74
N GLY A 705 -27.77 -17.98 13.49
CA GLY A 705 -26.45 -17.71 12.93
C GLY A 705 -26.27 -16.31 12.29
N ALA A 706 -27.10 -15.34 12.68
CA ALA A 706 -27.08 -13.96 12.17
C ALA A 706 -25.91 -13.13 12.77
N SER A 707 -24.69 -13.44 12.34
CA SER A 707 -23.49 -12.66 12.66
C SER A 707 -22.45 -12.73 11.53
N LEU A 708 -21.65 -11.67 11.39
CA LEU A 708 -20.49 -11.58 10.51
C LEU A 708 -19.22 -11.52 11.35
N LEU A 709 -18.18 -12.27 10.96
CA LEU A 709 -16.83 -12.03 11.46
C LEU A 709 -16.09 -11.14 10.44
N ALA A 710 -15.63 -9.98 10.88
CA ALA A 710 -14.84 -9.03 10.09
C ALA A 710 -13.48 -8.82 10.78
N ALA A 711 -12.40 -9.32 10.18
CA ALA A 711 -11.06 -9.35 10.77
C ALA A 711 -11.02 -9.91 12.22
N GLY A 712 -11.82 -10.95 12.48
CA GLY A 712 -11.95 -11.57 13.81
C GLY A 712 -13.04 -10.95 14.71
N GLU A 713 -13.52 -9.74 14.41
CA GLU A 713 -14.56 -9.08 15.20
C GLU A 713 -15.96 -9.60 14.84
N ARG A 714 -16.72 -10.04 15.85
CA ARG A 714 -18.06 -10.61 15.65
C ARG A 714 -19.14 -9.55 15.74
N LEU A 715 -19.66 -9.15 14.59
CA LEU A 715 -20.72 -8.16 14.46
C LEU A 715 -22.10 -8.83 14.27
N PRO A 716 -23.14 -8.45 15.03
CA PRO A 716 -24.48 -8.97 14.83
C PRO A 716 -25.09 -8.44 13.51
N THR A 717 -25.88 -9.27 12.82
CA THR A 717 -26.57 -8.85 11.59
C THR A 717 -28.08 -8.76 11.81
N GLY A 718 -28.75 -7.97 10.98
CA GLY A 718 -30.21 -7.81 11.01
C GLY A 718 -30.97 -9.13 10.90
N ARG A 719 -32.11 -9.22 11.57
CA ARG A 719 -32.99 -10.40 11.59
C ARG A 719 -34.36 -10.14 10.97
N GLY A 720 -34.96 -11.21 10.45
CA GLY A 720 -36.31 -11.25 9.90
C GLY A 720 -37.39 -10.93 10.95
N GLY A 721 -38.59 -10.60 10.48
CA GLY A 721 -39.62 -10.03 11.32
C GLY A 721 -41.05 -10.49 11.12
N ARG A 722 -41.97 -9.71 11.72
CA ARG A 722 -43.41 -9.87 11.57
C ARG A 722 -43.84 -9.02 10.39
N THR A 723 -44.62 -9.57 9.48
CA THR A 723 -45.08 -8.87 8.28
C THR A 723 -46.56 -9.10 8.02
N ILE A 724 -47.20 -8.13 7.39
CA ILE A 724 -48.46 -8.32 6.68
C ILE A 724 -48.16 -8.15 5.19
N ASP A 725 -48.49 -9.17 4.42
CA ASP A 725 -48.39 -9.20 2.97
C ASP A 725 -49.80 -9.06 2.40
N ALA A 726 -50.02 -8.06 1.54
CA ALA A 726 -51.24 -7.91 0.75
C ALA A 726 -50.86 -7.97 -0.74
N ALA A 727 -51.60 -8.72 -1.55
CA ALA A 727 -51.37 -8.77 -2.98
C ALA A 727 -52.70 -8.68 -3.74
N ALA A 728 -52.66 -8.04 -4.90
CA ALA A 728 -53.76 -7.99 -5.85
C ALA A 728 -53.22 -8.37 -7.22
N GLY A 729 -53.99 -9.12 -7.99
CA GLY A 729 -53.57 -9.52 -9.32
C GLY A 729 -54.72 -10.11 -10.11
N ALA A 730 -54.42 -10.53 -11.33
CA ALA A 730 -55.35 -11.21 -12.20
C ALA A 730 -54.63 -12.24 -13.06
N THR A 731 -55.32 -13.34 -13.34
CA THR A 731 -54.96 -14.28 -14.40
C THR A 731 -55.94 -14.14 -15.56
N PHE A 732 -55.43 -14.24 -16.78
CA PHE A 732 -56.18 -14.09 -18.02
C PHE A 732 -55.93 -15.32 -18.89
N GLU A 733 -56.97 -16.07 -19.19
CA GLU A 733 -56.92 -17.12 -20.22
C GLU A 733 -57.19 -16.47 -21.57
N LEU A 734 -56.16 -16.32 -22.40
CA LEU A 734 -56.24 -15.62 -23.68
C LEU A 734 -56.85 -16.53 -24.74
N ASP A 735 -56.37 -17.77 -24.81
CA ASP A 735 -56.91 -18.83 -25.67
C ASP A 735 -56.81 -20.19 -24.94
N ALA A 736 -56.87 -21.31 -25.68
CA ALA A 736 -56.77 -22.64 -25.10
C ALA A 736 -55.37 -22.99 -24.55
N ARG A 737 -54.31 -22.29 -24.97
CA ARG A 737 -52.91 -22.62 -24.64
C ARG A 737 -52.21 -21.54 -23.81
N TRP A 738 -52.63 -20.28 -23.90
CA TRP A 738 -51.98 -19.16 -23.23
C TRP A 738 -52.74 -18.67 -22.01
N THR A 739 -52.03 -18.58 -20.89
CA THR A 739 -52.46 -17.86 -19.70
C THR A 739 -51.47 -16.75 -19.35
N ALA A 740 -51.95 -15.51 -19.24
CA ALA A 740 -51.17 -14.39 -18.72
C ALA A 740 -51.50 -14.14 -17.24
N SER A 741 -50.53 -13.68 -16.46
CA SER A 741 -50.72 -13.34 -15.06
C SER A 741 -50.00 -12.04 -14.73
N ILE A 742 -50.65 -11.16 -13.98
CA ILE A 742 -50.02 -9.97 -13.39
C ILE A 742 -50.41 -9.85 -11.93
N ASP A 743 -49.44 -9.51 -11.08
CA ASP A 743 -49.71 -9.20 -9.70
C ASP A 743 -48.80 -8.13 -9.12
N THR A 744 -49.37 -7.37 -8.19
CA THR A 744 -48.65 -6.45 -7.33
C THR A 744 -48.83 -6.87 -5.89
N SER A 745 -47.78 -6.70 -5.09
CA SER A 745 -47.81 -7.01 -3.66
C SER A 745 -47.20 -5.87 -2.86
N ALA A 746 -47.78 -5.61 -1.69
CA ALA A 746 -47.30 -4.69 -0.69
C ALA A 746 -47.03 -5.47 0.60
N ARG A 747 -45.85 -5.24 1.16
CA ARG A 747 -45.41 -5.82 2.43
C ARG A 747 -45.24 -4.71 3.45
N LEU A 748 -45.80 -4.92 4.64
CA LEU A 748 -45.72 -4.01 5.76
C LEU A 748 -45.10 -4.73 6.96
N ALA A 749 -43.99 -4.22 7.47
CA ALA A 749 -43.40 -4.68 8.72
C ALA A 749 -44.29 -4.30 9.91
N ARG A 750 -44.40 -5.19 10.90
CA ARG A 750 -45.07 -4.93 12.19
C ARG A 750 -44.03 -4.83 13.31
N GLY A 751 -44.15 -3.81 14.15
CA GLY A 751 -43.26 -3.51 15.27
C GLY A 751 -42.10 -2.57 14.90
N HIS A 752 -41.08 -2.48 15.77
CA HIS A 752 -39.98 -1.51 15.65
C HIS A 752 -38.93 -1.83 14.56
N GLY A 753 -39.07 -2.93 13.82
CA GLY A 753 -38.18 -3.26 12.70
C GLY A 753 -38.67 -4.47 11.88
N GLY A 754 -38.19 -4.56 10.65
CA GLY A 754 -38.62 -5.54 9.64
C GLY A 754 -38.51 -5.00 8.22
N GLU A 755 -38.87 -5.85 7.25
CA GLU A 755 -38.86 -5.52 5.82
C GLU A 755 -40.25 -5.06 5.38
N SER A 756 -40.32 -3.92 4.70
CA SER A 756 -41.51 -3.41 4.01
C SER A 756 -41.17 -3.12 2.56
N GLY A 757 -42.13 -3.18 1.65
CA GLY A 757 -41.82 -2.96 0.24
C GLY A 757 -42.97 -3.24 -0.70
N ARG A 758 -42.70 -3.08 -1.99
CA ARG A 758 -43.63 -3.40 -3.07
C ARG A 758 -42.94 -4.26 -4.10
N ALA A 759 -43.66 -5.20 -4.68
CA ALA A 759 -43.15 -6.04 -5.75
C ALA A 759 -44.21 -6.25 -6.82
N VAL A 760 -43.74 -6.41 -8.06
CA VAL A 760 -44.56 -6.71 -9.23
C VAL A 760 -44.05 -8.00 -9.85
N ARG A 761 -44.99 -8.81 -10.32
CA ARG A 761 -44.71 -10.00 -11.12
C ARG A 761 -45.60 -10.02 -12.33
N ILE A 762 -45.02 -10.40 -13.45
CA ILE A 762 -45.70 -10.56 -14.74
C ILE A 762 -45.28 -11.92 -15.27
N GLY A 763 -46.24 -12.69 -15.77
CA GLY A 763 -46.02 -14.05 -16.22
C GLY A 763 -46.86 -14.43 -17.41
N ALA A 764 -46.34 -15.37 -18.19
CA ALA A 764 -47.05 -16.07 -19.24
C ALA A 764 -46.84 -17.58 -19.07
N THR A 765 -47.88 -18.35 -19.35
CA THR A 765 -47.91 -19.80 -19.29
C THR A 765 -48.41 -20.33 -20.61
N TRP A 766 -47.68 -21.29 -21.19
CA TRP A 766 -48.08 -22.07 -22.35
C TRP A 766 -48.41 -23.49 -21.90
N HIS A 767 -49.61 -23.98 -22.22
CA HIS A 767 -50.04 -25.37 -22.01
C HIS A 767 -49.86 -26.17 -23.31
N PHE A 768 -49.38 -27.41 -23.20
CA PHE A 768 -49.00 -28.26 -24.33
C PHE A 768 -50.15 -29.08 -24.91
#